data_AF-A0A250ILI8-F1
#
_entry.id   AF-A0A250ILI8-F1
#
_cell.length_a   1.000
_cell.length_b   1.000
_cell.length_c   1.000
_cell.angle_alpha   90.00
_cell.angle_beta   90.00
_cell.angle_gamma   90.00
#
_symmetry.space_group_name_H-M   'P 1'
#
loop_
_entity.id
_entity.type
_entity.pdbx_description
1 polymer ?
#
loop_
_entity_poly.entity_id
_entity_poly.type
_entity_poly.pdbx_seq_one_letter_code
_entity_poly.pdbx_strand_id
1 'polypeptide(L)'
;MYRVLPVLLLVLSGCRDPGAVQALIKLDTGVEASCIALDLQSSDGTVLKTQLVPRPEGKNDANIAVFRGDFPQDLRLQARALWGTRECNEPLFYNGKSQAPSVSFKSGEVVPVELSLSRPGEEEDSDRDGFVAASLDGPDCDDSTGDANPKAAQDVCDASADLNCNGQLGCDDVTCSAKTCSQVAASLEFTSASVERGVGECVAVVVERRDRNDEPTAPNYITEIQLGSSVSEGLTFHQDSDCKQSDLTTVSIDKRQASVRFYAKGTKIGERKLLANSTGLAHGELNYKLRAGDAAQVVFSSVEDSVQAGACRPVILERQDIYGNQTSAGPKVVTLTPSPSAQTAFYGDPACGGTQLSTADFAAQSSLILYFRSKLANVFPLNVSGIGSTVTRNVTVYPAPPSKIELALTPPLPGKTLLAGECSQVATVKTSDEFNNPSSPATGSVDLSGQTGMGVSFYSDSECKTGTTTASFGGTAGTANFYFKIKTGGVPVELSASLSGLTEKQSQTVTPTVRRGTCTMDANSGSKECTIDPKLNSRGQSFLVFQATSTDDTPRSSFVRCQLKDDNKVLCNRQRGGGSNAVQIQWQVVEMPRGLKVQQLEGTCSSSTGTGTSIPVLLPIADPAKAFLLYSSSKDGTSASANDFVTVKFNGDHTKVDIAMDPLQTCNTEVYSVQVVEFDGVSVTRGTVPGAIVQSPFFANDTFTEADANQSILMSTFQSNAGDDKLNLCNRMVRGEIDASASRLSFTRGFNNCNAPKLSELSWERIQFPANTSVQARTLEVGNGVSSAKATISAVDMSRTLLLASNQIHSGQGNGETSNASTDTLAIATGRLVLNSPTELEVRRDVAVDSARWTVYAVQLEP
;
A
#
# COMPACT_ATOMS: atom_id res chain seq x y z
N MET A 1 -76.90 34.62 -80.82
CA MET A 1 -78.01 35.40 -80.24
C MET A 1 -78.17 35.01 -78.78
N TYR A 2 -77.55 35.76 -77.87
CA TYR A 2 -77.92 35.78 -76.45
C TYR A 2 -77.94 37.25 -76.02
N ARG A 3 -78.98 37.59 -75.27
CA ARG A 3 -79.57 38.93 -75.14
C ARG A 3 -78.61 39.91 -74.46
N VAL A 4 -78.29 40.97 -75.20
CA VAL A 4 -78.03 42.30 -74.64
C VAL A 4 -79.27 42.66 -73.81
N LEU A 5 -79.11 42.76 -72.49
CA LEU A 5 -80.08 43.41 -71.61
C LEU A 5 -79.66 44.88 -71.49
N PRO A 6 -80.39 45.84 -72.10
CA PRO A 6 -80.22 47.24 -71.78
C PRO A 6 -81.21 47.65 -70.68
N VAL A 7 -80.89 48.76 -70.02
CA VAL A 7 -81.77 49.61 -69.21
C VAL A 7 -82.07 49.15 -67.78
N LEU A 8 -81.45 49.86 -66.82
CA LEU A 8 -82.25 50.50 -65.77
C LEU A 8 -81.76 51.94 -65.58
N LEU A 9 -82.31 52.84 -66.41
CA LEU A 9 -82.32 54.27 -66.17
C LEU A 9 -83.39 54.53 -65.11
N LEU A 10 -82.98 54.75 -63.86
CA LEU A 10 -83.88 55.11 -62.76
C LEU A 10 -83.67 56.59 -62.43
N VAL A 11 -84.42 57.44 -63.15
CA VAL A 11 -84.59 58.85 -62.79
C VAL A 11 -85.61 58.88 -61.65
N LEU A 12 -85.08 58.90 -60.42
CA LEU A 12 -85.80 59.39 -59.25
C LEU A 12 -85.17 60.72 -58.83
N SER A 13 -86.00 61.75 -58.94
CA SER A 13 -85.87 63.12 -58.44
C SER A 13 -85.11 63.21 -57.10
N GLY A 14 -83.97 63.91 -57.13
CA GLY A 14 -83.08 64.14 -55.97
C GLY A 14 -81.58 63.98 -56.26
N CYS A 15 -81.15 64.19 -57.52
CA CYS A 15 -79.78 63.99 -57.98
C CYS A 15 -78.78 64.99 -57.35
N ARG A 16 -77.82 64.47 -56.60
CA ARG A 16 -76.41 64.77 -56.88
C ARG A 16 -75.81 63.48 -57.42
N ASP A 17 -75.67 63.39 -58.74
CA ASP A 17 -75.10 62.23 -59.42
C ASP A 17 -73.64 62.05 -58.96
N PRO A 18 -73.29 60.98 -58.21
CA PRO A 18 -72.00 60.90 -57.52
C PRO A 18 -70.80 60.64 -58.45
N GLY A 19 -71.04 60.41 -59.75
CA GLY A 19 -70.03 60.14 -60.77
C GLY A 19 -69.82 58.65 -61.02
N ALA A 20 -69.38 58.29 -62.23
CA ALA A 20 -69.03 56.92 -62.61
C ALA A 20 -67.67 56.87 -63.31
N VAL A 21 -67.01 55.73 -63.24
CA VAL A 21 -65.77 55.43 -63.98
C VAL A 21 -66.04 54.28 -64.92
N GLN A 22 -65.62 54.41 -66.17
CA GLN A 22 -65.70 53.36 -67.17
C GLN A 22 -64.32 52.75 -67.38
N ALA A 23 -64.10 51.51 -66.92
CA ALA A 23 -62.89 50.75 -67.17
C ALA A 23 -62.97 50.14 -68.59
N LEU A 24 -62.11 50.62 -69.47
CA LEU A 24 -61.91 50.13 -70.82
C LEU A 24 -60.69 49.19 -70.80
N ILE A 25 -60.92 47.90 -70.64
CA ILE A 25 -59.85 46.90 -70.56
C ILE A 25 -59.52 46.43 -71.96
N LYS A 26 -58.26 46.58 -72.38
CA LYS A 26 -57.74 46.06 -73.65
C LYS A 26 -56.75 44.94 -73.38
N LEU A 27 -56.89 43.82 -74.10
CA LEU A 27 -56.03 42.66 -73.98
C LEU A 27 -55.19 42.53 -75.24
N ASP A 28 -53.87 42.43 -75.06
CA ASP A 28 -52.99 42.06 -76.16
C ASP A 28 -53.34 40.64 -76.64
N THR A 29 -53.17 40.38 -77.94
CA THR A 29 -53.60 39.13 -78.58
C THR A 29 -52.94 37.87 -78.04
N GLY A 30 -51.84 38.00 -77.29
CA GLY A 30 -51.19 36.87 -76.65
C GLY A 30 -51.41 36.75 -75.15
N VAL A 31 -52.30 37.54 -74.55
CA VAL A 31 -52.73 37.31 -73.17
C VAL A 31 -53.70 36.16 -73.15
N GLU A 32 -53.31 35.07 -72.49
CA GLU A 32 -54.20 33.94 -72.25
C GLU A 32 -55.04 34.19 -70.99
N ALA A 33 -56.35 34.24 -71.15
CA ALA A 33 -57.27 34.45 -70.04
C ALA A 33 -58.65 33.91 -70.41
N SER A 34 -59.28 33.16 -69.51
CA SER A 34 -60.70 32.78 -69.61
C SER A 34 -61.59 33.74 -68.80
N CYS A 35 -60.98 34.48 -67.87
CA CYS A 35 -61.64 35.38 -66.94
C CYS A 35 -60.82 36.66 -66.76
N ILE A 36 -61.50 37.80 -66.65
CA ILE A 36 -60.88 39.08 -66.32
C ILE A 36 -61.37 39.50 -64.95
N ALA A 37 -60.44 39.76 -64.03
CA ALA A 37 -60.73 40.37 -62.74
C ALA A 37 -60.45 41.87 -62.81
N LEU A 38 -61.45 42.71 -62.52
CA LEU A 38 -61.24 44.13 -62.29
C LEU A 38 -61.18 44.39 -60.79
N ASP A 39 -60.00 44.72 -60.30
CA ASP A 39 -59.76 45.11 -58.92
C ASP A 39 -59.92 46.62 -58.77
N LEU A 40 -60.84 47.02 -57.90
CA LEU A 40 -61.01 48.37 -57.41
C LEU A 40 -60.15 48.52 -56.18
N GLN A 41 -59.15 49.37 -56.24
CA GLN A 41 -58.17 49.56 -55.18
C GLN A 41 -58.30 50.94 -54.54
N SER A 42 -58.07 50.99 -53.24
CA SER A 42 -57.81 52.20 -52.49
C SER A 42 -56.54 52.90 -53.01
N SER A 43 -56.33 54.17 -52.66
CA SER A 43 -55.10 54.90 -53.04
C SER A 43 -53.81 54.23 -52.55
N ASP A 44 -53.87 53.47 -51.46
CA ASP A 44 -52.75 52.68 -50.92
C ASP A 44 -52.53 51.32 -51.61
N GLY A 45 -53.37 50.95 -52.60
CA GLY A 45 -53.30 49.69 -53.33
C GLY A 45 -54.15 48.56 -52.74
N THR A 46 -54.81 48.75 -51.60
CA THR A 46 -55.70 47.73 -51.00
C THR A 46 -56.90 47.48 -51.91
N VAL A 47 -57.14 46.22 -52.30
CA VAL A 47 -58.33 45.84 -53.10
C VAL A 47 -59.60 45.96 -52.25
N LEU A 48 -60.46 46.90 -52.63
CA LEU A 48 -61.76 47.14 -52.02
C LEU A 48 -62.83 46.19 -52.57
N LYS A 49 -62.75 45.86 -53.86
CA LYS A 49 -63.65 44.94 -54.54
C LYS A 49 -63.02 44.39 -55.81
N THR A 50 -63.22 43.10 -56.07
CA THR A 50 -62.90 42.48 -57.35
C THR A 50 -64.20 42.16 -58.08
N GLN A 51 -64.27 42.52 -59.35
CA GLN A 51 -65.36 42.10 -60.24
C GLN A 51 -64.80 41.13 -61.28
N LEU A 52 -65.28 39.89 -61.25
CA LEU A 52 -64.96 38.91 -62.28
C LEU A 52 -65.89 39.09 -63.48
N VAL A 53 -65.31 38.99 -64.67
CA VAL A 53 -66.02 39.06 -65.95
C VAL A 53 -65.50 37.93 -66.83
N PRO A 54 -66.37 36.99 -67.25
CA PRO A 54 -66.00 35.98 -68.24
C PRO A 54 -65.48 36.66 -69.50
N ARG A 55 -64.38 36.15 -70.06
CA ARG A 55 -63.88 36.58 -71.36
C ARG A 55 -64.38 35.60 -72.42
N PRO A 56 -65.32 36.00 -73.29
CA PRO A 56 -65.68 35.17 -74.44
C PRO A 56 -64.46 35.00 -75.35
N GLU A 57 -64.31 33.80 -75.92
CA GLU A 57 -63.20 33.46 -76.80
C GLU A 57 -63.05 34.47 -77.95
N GLY A 58 -61.82 34.93 -78.19
CA GLY A 58 -61.50 35.90 -79.25
C GLY A 58 -61.91 37.35 -78.97
N LYS A 59 -62.44 37.68 -77.79
CA LYS A 59 -62.66 39.07 -77.37
C LYS A 59 -61.42 39.66 -76.72
N ASN A 60 -60.97 40.81 -77.22
CA ASN A 60 -59.76 41.51 -76.76
C ASN A 60 -60.07 42.83 -76.03
N ASP A 61 -61.33 43.05 -75.72
CA ASP A 61 -61.82 44.23 -75.04
C ASP A 61 -62.93 43.87 -74.04
N ALA A 62 -62.93 44.52 -72.88
CA ALA A 62 -63.99 44.45 -71.90
C ALA A 62 -64.28 45.84 -71.33
N ASN A 63 -65.56 46.19 -71.26
CA ASN A 63 -66.01 47.49 -70.78
C ASN A 63 -66.83 47.31 -69.51
N ILE A 64 -66.33 47.83 -68.39
CA ILE A 64 -66.96 47.67 -67.08
C ILE A 64 -67.25 49.06 -66.51
N ALA A 65 -68.52 49.31 -66.20
CA ALA A 65 -68.93 50.55 -65.53
C ALA A 65 -68.85 50.36 -64.01
N VAL A 66 -68.12 51.25 -63.35
CA VAL A 66 -68.03 51.36 -61.89
C VAL A 66 -68.76 52.62 -61.47
N PHE A 67 -69.84 52.48 -60.71
CA PHE A 67 -70.56 53.60 -60.11
C PHE A 67 -69.99 53.88 -58.72
N ARG A 68 -69.83 55.16 -58.34
CA ARG A 68 -69.16 55.53 -57.08
C ARG A 68 -69.74 54.82 -55.86
N GLY A 69 -71.06 54.81 -55.67
CA GLY A 69 -71.69 54.22 -54.49
C GLY A 69 -71.00 54.67 -53.19
N ASP A 70 -70.60 53.71 -52.36
CA ASP A 70 -69.85 53.93 -51.11
C ASP A 70 -68.32 53.96 -51.29
N PHE A 71 -67.82 53.89 -52.53
CA PHE A 71 -66.39 53.93 -52.77
C PHE A 71 -65.81 55.34 -52.50
N PRO A 72 -64.54 55.40 -52.05
CA PRO A 72 -63.78 56.65 -51.97
C PRO A 72 -63.83 57.47 -53.26
N GLN A 73 -63.64 58.78 -53.12
CA GLN A 73 -63.62 59.68 -54.28
C GLN A 73 -62.50 59.33 -55.27
N ASP A 74 -61.34 58.94 -54.76
CA ASP A 74 -60.17 58.53 -55.53
C ASP A 74 -59.94 57.02 -55.35
N LEU A 75 -59.74 56.32 -56.46
CA LEU A 75 -59.44 54.90 -56.51
C LEU A 75 -58.29 54.63 -57.48
N ARG A 76 -57.75 53.42 -57.44
CA ARG A 76 -56.96 52.85 -58.52
C ARG A 76 -57.74 51.68 -59.12
N LEU A 77 -57.65 51.49 -60.43
CA LEU A 77 -58.27 50.35 -61.10
C LEU A 77 -57.18 49.48 -61.72
N GLN A 78 -57.23 48.18 -61.47
CA GLN A 78 -56.31 47.21 -62.07
C GLN A 78 -57.08 46.05 -62.66
N ALA A 79 -56.78 45.68 -63.90
CA ALA A 79 -57.27 44.45 -64.50
C ALA A 79 -56.26 43.33 -64.25
N ARG A 80 -56.73 42.12 -64.01
CA ARG A 80 -55.93 40.88 -64.02
C ARG A 80 -56.53 39.88 -65.01
N ALA A 81 -55.66 39.24 -65.76
CA ALA A 81 -55.97 38.07 -66.56
C ALA A 81 -55.91 36.84 -65.64
N LEU A 82 -56.97 36.04 -65.66
CA LEU A 82 -57.05 34.78 -64.93
C LEU A 82 -57.36 33.65 -65.91
N TRP A 83 -56.74 32.49 -65.68
CA TRP A 83 -56.94 31.28 -66.46
C TRP A 83 -57.69 30.22 -65.67
N GLY A 84 -58.75 29.68 -66.26
CA GLY A 84 -59.50 28.55 -65.75
C GLY A 84 -60.13 27.79 -66.90
N THR A 85 -60.33 26.48 -66.72
CA THR A 85 -60.84 25.59 -67.77
C THR A 85 -62.31 25.85 -68.15
N ARG A 86 -63.05 26.63 -67.34
CA ARG A 86 -64.47 26.97 -67.56
C ARG A 86 -64.76 28.42 -67.14
N GLU A 87 -64.39 29.37 -68.00
CA GLU A 87 -64.64 30.81 -67.77
C GLU A 87 -64.03 31.31 -66.44
N CYS A 88 -64.84 31.90 -65.56
CA CYS A 88 -64.47 32.41 -64.23
C CYS A 88 -64.76 31.40 -63.10
N ASN A 89 -64.81 30.10 -63.37
CA ASN A 89 -64.96 29.09 -62.32
C ASN A 89 -63.60 28.66 -61.75
N GLU A 90 -63.56 28.46 -60.45
CA GLU A 90 -62.39 27.94 -59.75
C GLU A 90 -62.05 26.50 -60.20
N PRO A 91 -60.76 26.11 -60.22
CA PRO A 91 -59.59 26.94 -59.86
C PRO A 91 -59.24 27.96 -60.95
N LEU A 92 -59.00 29.21 -60.53
CA LEU A 92 -58.51 30.29 -61.37
C LEU A 92 -57.05 30.60 -61.04
N PHE A 93 -56.19 30.49 -62.04
CA PHE A 93 -54.78 30.78 -61.95
C PHE A 93 -54.48 32.19 -62.43
N TYR A 94 -53.50 32.84 -61.80
CA TYR A 94 -53.05 34.16 -62.22
C TYR A 94 -52.34 34.07 -63.57
N ASN A 95 -52.68 34.96 -64.52
CA ASN A 95 -52.05 34.95 -65.85
C ASN A 95 -51.77 36.35 -66.42
N GLY A 96 -51.42 37.29 -65.54
CA GLY A 96 -51.01 38.65 -65.90
C GLY A 96 -51.88 39.76 -65.30
N LYS A 97 -51.36 40.99 -65.31
CA LYS A 97 -52.01 42.17 -64.71
C LYS A 97 -51.72 43.45 -65.50
N SER A 98 -52.64 44.41 -65.45
CA SER A 98 -52.44 45.75 -66.00
C SER A 98 -51.68 46.64 -65.01
N GLN A 99 -51.27 47.82 -65.47
CA GLN A 99 -50.96 48.93 -64.56
C GLN A 99 -52.23 49.34 -63.79
N ALA A 100 -52.04 49.96 -62.62
CA ALA A 100 -53.12 50.40 -61.74
C ALA A 100 -53.21 51.94 -61.65
N PRO A 101 -53.69 52.64 -62.69
CA PRO A 101 -53.80 54.10 -62.70
C PRO A 101 -54.80 54.61 -61.66
N SER A 102 -54.55 55.81 -61.13
CA SER A 102 -55.46 56.50 -60.23
C SER A 102 -56.57 57.20 -61.01
N VAL A 103 -57.80 57.14 -60.50
CA VAL A 103 -59.00 57.75 -61.07
C VAL A 103 -59.87 58.34 -59.97
N SER A 104 -60.44 59.51 -60.25
CA SER A 104 -61.36 60.20 -59.35
C SER A 104 -62.77 60.19 -59.94
N PHE A 105 -63.77 59.86 -59.13
CA PHE A 105 -65.17 60.05 -59.52
C PHE A 105 -65.48 61.55 -59.62
N LYS A 106 -66.00 61.97 -60.77
CA LYS A 106 -66.47 63.34 -61.02
C LYS A 106 -67.99 63.35 -61.11
N SER A 107 -68.62 64.18 -60.29
CA SER A 107 -70.09 64.27 -60.22
C SER A 107 -70.68 64.62 -61.59
N GLY A 108 -71.64 63.81 -62.06
CA GLY A 108 -72.29 63.99 -63.37
C GLY A 108 -71.46 63.58 -64.60
N GLU A 109 -70.23 63.10 -64.44
CA GLU A 109 -69.38 62.62 -65.53
C GLU A 109 -69.14 61.10 -65.45
N VAL A 110 -68.96 60.49 -66.63
CA VAL A 110 -68.39 59.15 -66.76
C VAL A 110 -66.92 59.32 -67.16
N VAL A 111 -66.00 59.03 -66.25
CA VAL A 111 -64.56 59.16 -66.50
C VAL A 111 -64.04 57.86 -67.11
N PRO A 112 -63.56 57.85 -68.37
CA PRO A 112 -62.98 56.65 -68.95
C PRO A 112 -61.55 56.42 -68.43
N VAL A 113 -61.21 55.16 -68.13
CA VAL A 113 -59.86 54.72 -67.78
C VAL A 113 -59.51 53.51 -68.62
N GLU A 114 -58.39 53.59 -69.35
CA GLU A 114 -57.89 52.48 -70.15
C GLU A 114 -56.95 51.61 -69.30
N LEU A 115 -57.18 50.29 -69.31
CA LEU A 115 -56.36 49.29 -68.64
C LEU A 115 -55.86 48.30 -69.68
N SER A 116 -54.56 48.29 -69.94
CA SER A 116 -53.96 47.35 -70.89
C SER A 116 -53.42 46.13 -70.16
N LEU A 117 -53.91 44.95 -70.53
CA LEU A 117 -53.35 43.66 -70.16
C LEU A 117 -52.40 43.23 -71.28
N SER A 118 -51.13 43.13 -70.95
CA SER A 118 -50.09 42.62 -71.84
C SER A 118 -49.69 41.21 -71.44
N ARG A 119 -48.97 40.52 -72.33
CA ARG A 119 -48.40 39.19 -72.02
C ARG A 119 -47.63 39.25 -70.70
N PRO A 120 -47.62 38.17 -69.91
CA PRO A 120 -46.73 38.07 -68.76
C PRO A 120 -45.29 38.41 -69.17
N GLY A 121 -44.56 39.04 -68.25
CA GLY A 121 -43.16 39.41 -68.50
C GLY A 121 -42.24 38.19 -68.40
N GLU A 122 -40.99 38.34 -68.82
CA GLU A 122 -39.96 37.26 -68.75
C GLU A 122 -39.72 36.73 -67.32
N GLU A 123 -40.09 37.48 -66.28
CA GLU A 123 -40.01 37.04 -64.87
C GLU A 123 -41.22 36.21 -64.43
N GLU A 124 -42.35 36.30 -65.14
CA GLU A 124 -43.58 35.56 -64.83
C GLU A 124 -43.82 34.38 -65.80
N ASP A 125 -43.25 34.42 -67.01
CA ASP A 125 -43.35 33.45 -68.12
C ASP A 125 -41.99 33.38 -68.84
N SER A 126 -41.17 32.41 -68.44
CA SER A 126 -39.76 32.30 -68.84
C SER A 126 -39.60 31.75 -70.26
N ASP A 127 -40.42 30.78 -70.64
CA ASP A 127 -40.39 30.17 -71.98
C ASP A 127 -41.21 30.93 -73.04
N ARG A 128 -42.02 31.91 -72.60
CA ARG A 128 -42.83 32.84 -73.40
C ARG A 128 -44.00 32.18 -74.12
N ASP A 129 -44.55 31.11 -73.56
CA ASP A 129 -45.71 30.43 -74.12
C ASP A 129 -47.05 31.14 -73.83
N GLY A 130 -47.02 32.15 -72.96
CA GLY A 130 -48.16 32.99 -72.58
C GLY A 130 -48.84 32.59 -71.27
N PHE A 131 -48.30 31.61 -70.55
CA PHE A 131 -48.78 31.19 -69.24
C PHE A 131 -47.77 31.53 -68.13
N VAL A 132 -48.30 31.89 -66.96
CA VAL A 132 -47.47 32.20 -65.79
C VAL A 132 -47.05 30.91 -65.10
N ALA A 133 -45.80 30.86 -64.64
CA ALA A 133 -45.24 29.75 -63.88
C ALA A 133 -46.10 29.37 -62.66
N ALA A 134 -46.24 28.06 -62.39
CA ALA A 134 -46.94 27.53 -61.21
C ALA A 134 -46.32 28.00 -59.89
N SER A 135 -45.03 28.34 -59.89
CA SER A 135 -44.35 28.92 -58.72
C SER A 135 -44.89 30.30 -58.32
N LEU A 136 -45.62 30.97 -59.21
CA LEU A 136 -46.27 32.28 -59.01
C LEU A 136 -47.80 32.16 -59.00
N ASP A 137 -48.33 30.99 -58.66
CA ASP A 137 -49.77 30.65 -58.72
C ASP A 137 -50.37 30.76 -60.14
N GLY A 138 -49.51 30.62 -61.16
CA GLY A 138 -49.90 30.52 -62.55
C GLY A 138 -50.20 29.08 -62.99
N PRO A 139 -50.70 28.88 -64.21
CA PRO A 139 -51.18 27.57 -64.64
C PRO A 139 -50.13 26.72 -65.40
N ASP A 140 -48.92 27.23 -65.62
CA ASP A 140 -47.81 26.51 -66.27
C ASP A 140 -47.02 25.65 -65.26
N CYS A 141 -47.01 24.34 -65.46
CA CYS A 141 -46.37 23.40 -64.56
C CYS A 141 -44.86 23.19 -64.83
N ASP A 142 -44.35 23.61 -65.99
CA ASP A 142 -42.93 23.61 -66.32
C ASP A 142 -42.57 24.82 -67.21
N ASP A 143 -42.37 25.96 -66.55
CA ASP A 143 -41.99 27.27 -67.10
C ASP A 143 -40.59 27.30 -67.77
N SER A 144 -40.00 26.13 -68.02
CA SER A 144 -38.78 25.98 -68.81
C SER A 144 -39.04 25.44 -70.23
N THR A 145 -40.26 25.01 -70.54
CA THR A 145 -40.62 24.35 -71.79
C THR A 145 -41.99 24.78 -72.32
N GLY A 146 -42.02 25.48 -73.45
CA GLY A 146 -43.27 26.08 -73.97
C GLY A 146 -44.33 25.10 -74.51
N ASP A 147 -44.19 23.81 -74.24
CA ASP A 147 -45.18 22.76 -74.49
C ASP A 147 -45.84 22.22 -73.22
N ALA A 148 -45.46 22.69 -72.03
CA ALA A 148 -45.96 22.26 -70.73
C ALA A 148 -46.97 23.24 -70.13
N ASN A 149 -48.12 23.38 -70.77
CA ASN A 149 -49.15 24.34 -70.35
C ASN A 149 -50.57 23.77 -70.45
N PRO A 150 -51.57 24.42 -69.83
CA PRO A 150 -52.96 23.93 -69.80
C PRO A 150 -53.63 23.75 -71.16
N LYS A 151 -53.03 24.27 -72.23
CA LYS A 151 -53.53 24.13 -73.61
C LYS A 151 -52.85 23.01 -74.38
N ALA A 152 -51.86 22.34 -73.81
CA ALA A 152 -51.21 21.21 -74.45
C ALA A 152 -52.25 20.13 -74.80
N ALA A 153 -52.34 19.79 -76.08
CA ALA A 153 -53.37 18.89 -76.60
C ALA A 153 -53.11 17.42 -76.25
N GLN A 154 -51.91 17.08 -75.79
CA GLN A 154 -51.50 15.71 -75.52
C GLN A 154 -50.43 15.64 -74.42
N ASP A 155 -50.60 14.70 -73.50
CA ASP A 155 -49.62 14.38 -72.47
C ASP A 155 -48.61 13.29 -72.89
N VAL A 156 -47.54 13.09 -72.10
CA VAL A 156 -46.54 12.05 -72.33
C VAL A 156 -46.95 10.73 -71.67
N CYS A 157 -47.45 9.80 -72.49
CA CYS A 157 -48.03 8.55 -72.01
C CYS A 157 -47.07 7.55 -71.35
N ASP A 158 -45.76 7.82 -71.31
CA ASP A 158 -44.78 7.01 -70.58
C ASP A 158 -44.52 7.51 -69.14
N ALA A 159 -45.38 8.43 -68.67
CA ALA A 159 -45.39 9.03 -67.33
C ALA A 159 -44.15 9.90 -67.01
N SER A 160 -43.42 10.38 -68.02
CA SER A 160 -42.21 11.17 -67.81
C SER A 160 -42.43 12.66 -67.52
N ALA A 161 -43.55 13.25 -67.97
CA ALA A 161 -43.91 14.65 -67.77
C ALA A 161 -45.43 14.82 -67.90
N ASP A 162 -45.99 15.82 -67.22
CA ASP A 162 -47.39 16.26 -67.31
C ASP A 162 -47.41 17.52 -68.17
N LEU A 163 -47.65 17.40 -69.47
CA LEU A 163 -47.57 18.54 -70.39
C LEU A 163 -48.82 19.41 -70.37
N ASN A 164 -49.96 18.88 -69.94
CA ASN A 164 -51.22 19.62 -69.94
C ASN A 164 -51.56 20.21 -68.56
N CYS A 165 -50.65 20.06 -67.60
CA CYS A 165 -50.69 20.60 -66.25
C CYS A 165 -51.99 20.28 -65.49
N ASN A 166 -52.55 19.10 -65.72
CA ASN A 166 -53.79 18.66 -65.08
C ASN A 166 -53.56 17.82 -63.81
N GLY A 167 -52.29 17.51 -63.48
CA GLY A 167 -51.87 16.72 -62.34
C GLY A 167 -51.98 15.20 -62.54
N GLN A 168 -52.21 14.72 -63.77
CA GLN A 168 -52.25 13.32 -64.15
C GLN A 168 -51.06 12.99 -65.05
N LEU A 169 -50.56 11.76 -64.94
CA LEU A 169 -49.36 11.32 -65.66
C LEU A 169 -49.61 9.93 -66.26
N GLY A 170 -49.14 9.73 -67.49
CA GLY A 170 -49.16 8.40 -68.11
C GLY A 170 -50.56 7.81 -68.20
N CYS A 171 -50.76 6.55 -67.80
CA CYS A 171 -52.07 5.90 -67.86
C CYS A 171 -53.14 6.52 -66.95
N ASP A 172 -52.76 7.36 -65.98
CA ASP A 172 -53.71 8.05 -65.12
C ASP A 172 -54.29 9.30 -65.79
N ASP A 173 -53.67 9.78 -66.88
CA ASP A 173 -54.19 10.85 -67.73
C ASP A 173 -55.13 10.29 -68.82
N VAL A 174 -56.35 10.84 -68.88
CA VAL A 174 -57.40 10.43 -69.83
C VAL A 174 -56.99 10.59 -71.30
N THR A 175 -56.08 11.50 -71.64
CA THR A 175 -55.53 11.70 -73.00
C THR A 175 -54.63 10.54 -73.44
N CYS A 176 -54.18 9.70 -72.51
CA CYS A 176 -53.34 8.53 -72.74
C CYS A 176 -54.10 7.18 -72.68
N SER A 177 -55.38 7.21 -72.27
CA SER A 177 -56.21 6.02 -72.03
C SER A 177 -56.50 5.11 -73.24
N ALA A 178 -56.20 5.56 -74.48
CA ALA A 178 -56.34 4.77 -75.72
C ALA A 178 -55.00 4.36 -76.36
N LYS A 179 -53.87 4.61 -75.69
CA LYS A 179 -52.51 4.34 -76.19
C LYS A 179 -51.80 3.33 -75.28
N THR A 180 -50.67 2.78 -75.74
CA THR A 180 -49.74 2.09 -74.84
C THR A 180 -49.14 3.13 -73.90
N CYS A 181 -49.43 3.00 -72.60
CA CYS A 181 -49.02 3.93 -71.56
C CYS A 181 -48.33 3.21 -70.40
N SER A 182 -47.59 3.94 -69.57
CA SER A 182 -47.00 3.45 -68.32
C SER A 182 -47.81 3.98 -67.13
N GLN A 183 -48.08 3.12 -66.14
CA GLN A 183 -48.67 3.57 -64.87
C GLN A 183 -47.59 4.22 -64.00
N VAL A 184 -47.95 5.26 -63.25
CA VAL A 184 -47.07 5.82 -62.23
C VAL A 184 -46.89 4.83 -61.07
N ALA A 185 -45.71 4.85 -60.46
CA ALA A 185 -45.47 4.06 -59.26
C ALA A 185 -46.28 4.62 -58.08
N ALA A 186 -46.88 3.74 -57.27
CA ALA A 186 -47.59 4.06 -56.04
C ALA A 186 -46.88 3.51 -54.80
N SER A 187 -46.16 2.39 -54.91
CA SER A 187 -45.43 1.77 -53.80
C SER A 187 -44.14 1.06 -54.25
N LEU A 188 -43.30 0.76 -53.25
CA LEU A 188 -42.13 -0.10 -53.38
C LEU A 188 -42.39 -1.42 -52.66
N GLU A 189 -42.01 -2.54 -53.27
CA GLU A 189 -42.15 -3.86 -52.67
C GLU A 189 -40.85 -4.67 -52.83
N PHE A 190 -40.45 -5.40 -51.78
CA PHE A 190 -39.39 -6.39 -51.91
C PHE A 190 -39.97 -7.68 -52.50
N THR A 191 -39.50 -8.08 -53.70
CA THR A 191 -39.89 -9.35 -54.33
C THR A 191 -39.04 -10.53 -53.87
N SER A 192 -38.03 -10.26 -53.04
CA SER A 192 -37.19 -11.29 -52.41
C SER A 192 -37.93 -11.96 -51.25
N ALA A 193 -37.77 -13.28 -51.11
CA ALA A 193 -38.28 -13.99 -49.93
C ALA A 193 -37.58 -13.50 -48.66
N SER A 194 -38.25 -13.67 -47.50
CA SER A 194 -37.66 -13.38 -46.19
C SER A 194 -36.30 -14.06 -46.03
N VAL A 195 -35.32 -13.31 -45.55
CA VAL A 195 -33.94 -13.80 -45.44
C VAL A 195 -33.70 -14.40 -44.06
N GLU A 196 -33.16 -15.62 -44.05
CA GLU A 196 -32.65 -16.25 -42.84
C GLU A 196 -31.29 -16.90 -43.15
N ARG A 197 -30.19 -16.28 -42.71
CA ARG A 197 -28.81 -16.64 -43.08
C ARG A 197 -27.81 -16.45 -41.94
N GLY A 198 -26.60 -16.98 -42.11
CA GLY A 198 -25.48 -16.72 -41.20
C GLY A 198 -24.97 -15.29 -41.31
N VAL A 199 -24.43 -14.75 -40.23
CA VAL A 199 -23.72 -13.45 -40.26
C VAL A 199 -22.57 -13.47 -41.27
N GLY A 200 -22.36 -12.33 -41.94
CA GLY A 200 -21.30 -12.14 -42.93
C GLY A 200 -21.63 -12.64 -44.33
N GLU A 201 -22.75 -13.35 -44.53
CA GLU A 201 -23.21 -13.74 -45.86
C GLU A 201 -23.74 -12.53 -46.64
N CYS A 202 -23.37 -12.47 -47.92
CA CYS A 202 -23.85 -11.45 -48.85
C CYS A 202 -25.13 -11.94 -49.54
N VAL A 203 -26.25 -11.26 -49.30
CA VAL A 203 -27.56 -11.70 -49.76
C VAL A 203 -28.11 -10.73 -50.79
N ALA A 204 -28.42 -11.22 -51.99
CA ALA A 204 -29.11 -10.44 -53.02
C ALA A 204 -30.56 -10.14 -52.60
N VAL A 205 -30.97 -8.89 -52.74
CA VAL A 205 -32.33 -8.43 -52.52
C VAL A 205 -32.79 -7.58 -53.71
N VAL A 206 -34.08 -7.64 -54.01
CA VAL A 206 -34.71 -6.96 -55.15
C VAL A 206 -35.89 -6.15 -54.65
N VAL A 207 -35.93 -4.88 -55.05
CA VAL A 207 -37.06 -3.98 -54.83
C VAL A 207 -37.69 -3.66 -56.17
N GLU A 208 -39.01 -3.73 -56.23
CA GLU A 208 -39.85 -3.51 -57.41
C GLU A 208 -40.82 -2.33 -57.18
N ARG A 209 -41.10 -1.58 -58.24
CA ARG A 209 -42.14 -0.54 -58.26
C ARG A 209 -43.48 -1.19 -58.58
N ARG A 210 -44.49 -0.87 -57.78
CA ARG A 210 -45.87 -1.28 -57.98
C ARG A 210 -46.73 -0.08 -58.30
N ASP A 211 -47.65 -0.23 -59.24
CA ASP A 211 -48.69 0.76 -59.49
C ASP A 211 -49.82 0.69 -58.45
N ARG A 212 -50.85 1.52 -58.60
CA ARG A 212 -52.01 1.56 -57.69
C ARG A 212 -52.86 0.28 -57.68
N ASN A 213 -52.70 -0.60 -58.67
CA ASN A 213 -53.35 -1.90 -58.76
C ASN A 213 -52.45 -3.03 -58.24
N ASP A 214 -51.30 -2.69 -57.66
CA ASP A 214 -50.28 -3.64 -57.17
C ASP A 214 -49.61 -4.46 -58.30
N GLU A 215 -49.58 -3.92 -59.52
CA GLU A 215 -48.90 -4.53 -60.66
C GLU A 215 -47.51 -3.90 -60.88
N PRO A 216 -46.49 -4.65 -61.35
CA PRO A 216 -45.17 -4.10 -61.62
C PRO A 216 -45.22 -3.02 -62.72
N THR A 217 -44.64 -1.85 -62.45
CA THR A 217 -44.63 -0.74 -63.43
C THR A 217 -43.22 -0.24 -63.76
N ALA A 218 -43.02 0.19 -65.01
CA ALA A 218 -41.75 0.65 -65.56
C ALA A 218 -41.87 2.03 -66.24
N PRO A 219 -42.20 3.09 -65.49
CA PRO A 219 -42.35 4.43 -66.06
C PRO A 219 -41.01 5.00 -66.53
N ASN A 220 -41.05 6.03 -67.39
CA ASN A 220 -39.87 6.60 -68.03
C ASN A 220 -39.15 7.68 -67.17
N TYR A 221 -39.14 7.49 -65.86
CA TYR A 221 -38.38 8.31 -64.91
C TYR A 221 -37.60 7.44 -63.91
N ILE A 222 -36.58 8.04 -63.30
CA ILE A 222 -35.74 7.38 -62.30
C ILE A 222 -36.45 7.47 -60.95
N THR A 223 -36.52 6.37 -60.20
CA THR A 223 -36.96 6.38 -58.81
C THR A 223 -35.77 6.14 -57.91
N GLU A 224 -35.38 7.17 -57.14
CA GLU A 224 -34.35 7.05 -56.11
C GLU A 224 -34.94 6.40 -54.86
N ILE A 225 -34.28 5.36 -54.36
CA ILE A 225 -34.69 4.58 -53.19
C ILE A 225 -33.64 4.79 -52.11
N GLN A 226 -34.06 5.35 -50.98
CA GLN A 226 -33.32 5.40 -49.74
C GLN A 226 -33.40 4.03 -49.03
N LEU A 227 -32.24 3.40 -48.84
CA LEU A 227 -32.12 2.11 -48.18
C LEU A 227 -31.99 2.30 -46.68
N GLY A 228 -32.68 1.47 -45.91
CA GLY A 228 -32.64 1.54 -44.45
C GLY A 228 -32.89 0.20 -43.78
N SER A 229 -32.90 0.21 -42.44
CA SER A 229 -33.29 -0.95 -41.65
C SER A 229 -33.91 -0.51 -40.33
N SER A 230 -34.76 -1.37 -39.75
CA SER A 230 -35.24 -1.19 -38.38
C SER A 230 -34.10 -1.25 -37.34
N VAL A 231 -32.98 -1.91 -37.67
CA VAL A 231 -31.76 -1.98 -36.84
C VAL A 231 -30.53 -1.90 -37.76
N SER A 232 -29.86 -0.75 -37.75
CA SER A 232 -28.71 -0.47 -38.63
C SER A 232 -27.39 -1.06 -38.16
N GLU A 233 -27.26 -1.44 -36.88
CA GLU A 233 -25.98 -1.90 -36.34
C GLU A 233 -25.45 -3.14 -37.07
N GLY A 234 -24.24 -3.02 -37.61
CA GLY A 234 -23.53 -4.09 -38.30
C GLY A 234 -24.13 -4.49 -39.65
N LEU A 235 -25.05 -3.71 -40.23
CA LEU A 235 -25.65 -3.93 -41.55
C LEU A 235 -25.06 -2.97 -42.58
N THR A 236 -24.70 -3.48 -43.75
CA THR A 236 -24.24 -2.70 -44.90
C THR A 236 -24.94 -3.15 -46.18
N PHE A 237 -25.13 -2.20 -47.10
CA PHE A 237 -25.69 -2.44 -48.43
C PHE A 237 -24.60 -2.25 -49.49
N HIS A 238 -24.68 -3.07 -50.54
CA HIS A 238 -23.63 -3.26 -51.53
C HIS A 238 -24.21 -3.41 -52.94
N GLN A 239 -23.47 -2.96 -53.95
CA GLN A 239 -23.84 -3.12 -55.36
C GLN A 239 -23.36 -4.48 -55.90
N ASP A 240 -22.29 -5.03 -55.31
CA ASP A 240 -21.61 -6.22 -55.78
C ASP A 240 -22.01 -7.49 -55.00
N SER A 241 -21.97 -8.63 -55.69
CA SER A 241 -22.35 -9.94 -55.13
C SER A 241 -21.42 -10.48 -54.06
N ASP A 242 -20.22 -9.91 -53.92
CA ASP A 242 -19.24 -10.31 -52.91
C ASP A 242 -19.31 -9.43 -51.65
N CYS A 243 -20.14 -8.38 -51.66
CA CYS A 243 -20.26 -7.36 -50.62
C CYS A 243 -18.90 -6.79 -50.21
N LYS A 244 -18.04 -6.47 -51.19
CA LYS A 244 -16.73 -5.84 -50.98
C LYS A 244 -16.77 -4.32 -51.13
N GLN A 245 -17.76 -3.76 -51.83
CA GLN A 245 -17.95 -2.32 -51.96
C GLN A 245 -19.11 -1.86 -51.06
N SER A 246 -18.80 -1.36 -49.86
CA SER A 246 -19.81 -0.83 -48.93
C SER A 246 -20.18 0.62 -49.25
N ASP A 247 -21.31 1.06 -48.69
CA ASP A 247 -21.80 2.44 -48.60
C ASP A 247 -22.88 2.83 -49.62
N LEU A 248 -23.77 1.90 -49.97
CA LEU A 248 -25.05 2.28 -50.56
C LEU A 248 -26.01 2.78 -49.48
N THR A 249 -26.25 4.09 -49.46
CA THR A 249 -27.42 4.67 -48.78
C THR A 249 -28.61 4.76 -49.73
N THR A 250 -28.34 4.76 -51.05
CA THR A 250 -29.34 4.90 -52.11
C THR A 250 -29.11 3.90 -53.22
N VAL A 251 -30.20 3.50 -53.87
CA VAL A 251 -30.20 2.76 -55.14
C VAL A 251 -31.27 3.36 -56.05
N SER A 252 -31.06 3.39 -57.36
CA SER A 252 -32.06 3.85 -58.32
C SER A 252 -32.70 2.70 -59.07
N ILE A 253 -34.00 2.80 -59.34
CA ILE A 253 -34.62 2.03 -60.42
C ILE A 253 -34.65 2.95 -61.64
N ASP A 254 -33.85 2.63 -62.65
CA ASP A 254 -33.65 3.47 -63.83
C ASP A 254 -34.90 3.54 -64.72
N LYS A 255 -34.91 4.48 -65.68
CA LYS A 255 -36.02 4.66 -66.62
C LYS A 255 -36.38 3.33 -67.29
N ARG A 256 -37.68 3.01 -67.38
CA ARG A 256 -38.20 1.80 -68.04
C ARG A 256 -37.75 0.46 -67.42
N GLN A 257 -37.29 0.48 -66.17
CA GLN A 257 -37.03 -0.72 -65.36
C GLN A 257 -38.09 -0.83 -64.26
N ALA A 258 -38.60 -2.03 -63.97
CA ALA A 258 -39.56 -2.24 -62.89
C ALA A 258 -38.89 -2.47 -61.52
N SER A 259 -37.66 -2.97 -61.50
CA SER A 259 -36.97 -3.37 -60.27
C SER A 259 -35.48 -3.11 -60.31
N VAL A 260 -34.85 -3.08 -59.13
CA VAL A 260 -33.40 -3.03 -58.96
C VAL A 260 -32.94 -4.09 -57.98
N ARG A 261 -31.77 -4.68 -58.27
CA ARG A 261 -31.09 -5.62 -57.37
C ARG A 261 -29.94 -4.91 -56.65
N PHE A 262 -29.81 -5.18 -55.37
CA PHE A 262 -28.65 -4.84 -54.56
C PHE A 262 -28.38 -5.97 -53.55
N TYR A 263 -27.36 -5.82 -52.72
CA TYR A 263 -26.94 -6.84 -51.77
C TYR A 263 -26.91 -6.28 -50.35
N ALA A 264 -27.30 -7.11 -49.38
CA ALA A 264 -27.27 -6.78 -47.96
C ALA A 264 -26.39 -7.79 -47.21
N LYS A 265 -25.49 -7.28 -46.36
CA LYS A 265 -24.63 -8.08 -45.49
C LYS A 265 -24.72 -7.56 -44.07
N GLY A 266 -25.01 -8.44 -43.12
CA GLY A 266 -25.01 -8.09 -41.71
C GLY A 266 -24.05 -8.93 -40.89
N THR A 267 -23.44 -8.32 -39.88
CA THR A 267 -22.40 -8.89 -39.01
C THR A 267 -22.86 -9.07 -37.57
N LYS A 268 -24.04 -8.53 -37.22
CA LYS A 268 -24.67 -8.71 -35.91
C LYS A 268 -25.87 -9.64 -36.02
N ILE A 269 -25.99 -10.56 -35.07
CA ILE A 269 -27.15 -11.47 -35.00
C ILE A 269 -28.44 -10.72 -34.68
N GLY A 270 -29.59 -11.36 -34.92
CA GLY A 270 -30.91 -10.84 -34.55
C GLY A 270 -31.85 -10.62 -35.73
N GLU A 271 -33.10 -10.32 -35.40
CA GLU A 271 -34.17 -10.03 -36.36
C GLU A 271 -34.22 -8.54 -36.66
N ARG A 272 -34.27 -8.19 -37.95
CA ARG A 272 -34.44 -6.81 -38.42
C ARG A 272 -35.26 -6.79 -39.71
N LYS A 273 -35.76 -5.60 -40.07
CA LYS A 273 -36.40 -5.36 -41.37
C LYS A 273 -35.48 -4.52 -42.24
N LEU A 274 -35.36 -4.85 -43.53
CA LEU A 274 -34.81 -3.94 -44.54
C LEU A 274 -35.93 -3.03 -45.02
N LEU A 275 -35.61 -1.75 -45.23
CA LEU A 275 -36.54 -0.70 -45.63
C LEU A 275 -36.10 -0.11 -46.97
N ALA A 276 -37.07 0.10 -47.85
CA ALA A 276 -36.88 0.79 -49.13
C ALA A 276 -37.87 1.97 -49.19
N ASN A 277 -37.35 3.19 -49.14
CA ASN A 277 -38.17 4.41 -49.09
C ASN A 277 -37.92 5.29 -50.31
N SER A 278 -38.96 5.92 -50.84
CA SER A 278 -38.85 6.96 -51.86
C SER A 278 -39.91 8.02 -51.63
N THR A 279 -39.62 9.27 -51.98
CA THR A 279 -40.56 10.39 -51.77
C THR A 279 -41.84 10.14 -52.58
N GLY A 280 -43.00 10.20 -51.93
CA GLY A 280 -44.31 10.04 -52.58
C GLY A 280 -44.75 8.59 -52.82
N LEU A 281 -43.96 7.57 -52.46
CA LEU A 281 -44.32 6.16 -52.56
C LEU A 281 -44.51 5.52 -51.18
N ALA A 282 -45.44 4.56 -51.07
CA ALA A 282 -45.47 3.70 -49.89
C ALA A 282 -44.20 2.83 -49.82
N HIS A 283 -43.60 2.71 -48.63
CA HIS A 283 -42.31 2.04 -48.46
C HIS A 283 -42.42 0.52 -48.48
N GLY A 284 -41.35 -0.14 -48.92
CA GLY A 284 -41.22 -1.60 -48.88
C GLY A 284 -40.52 -2.08 -47.61
N GLU A 285 -40.92 -3.25 -47.10
CA GLU A 285 -40.25 -3.92 -45.97
C GLU A 285 -39.91 -5.38 -46.27
N LEU A 286 -38.74 -5.85 -45.82
CA LEU A 286 -38.33 -7.26 -45.91
C LEU A 286 -37.80 -7.77 -44.57
N ASN A 287 -38.33 -8.90 -44.10
CA ASN A 287 -37.79 -9.58 -42.91
C ASN A 287 -36.40 -10.16 -43.18
N TYR A 288 -35.43 -9.80 -42.34
CA TYR A 288 -34.02 -10.18 -42.46
C TYR A 288 -33.49 -10.67 -41.11
N LYS A 289 -33.31 -11.97 -40.96
CA LYS A 289 -32.89 -12.63 -39.71
C LYS A 289 -31.49 -13.22 -39.85
N LEU A 290 -30.60 -12.85 -38.93
CA LEU A 290 -29.23 -13.34 -38.90
C LEU A 290 -28.97 -14.28 -37.73
N ARG A 291 -28.35 -15.42 -38.03
CA ARG A 291 -27.87 -16.42 -37.07
C ARG A 291 -26.36 -16.32 -36.90
N ALA A 292 -25.86 -16.64 -35.71
CA ALA A 292 -24.43 -16.63 -35.42
C ALA A 292 -23.69 -17.64 -36.30
N GLY A 293 -22.43 -17.35 -36.62
CA GLY A 293 -21.54 -18.31 -37.26
C GLY A 293 -21.03 -19.39 -36.30
N ASP A 294 -20.18 -20.28 -36.80
CA ASP A 294 -19.44 -21.22 -35.96
C ASP A 294 -18.47 -20.48 -35.02
N ALA A 295 -18.22 -21.03 -33.83
CA ALA A 295 -17.29 -20.46 -32.87
C ALA A 295 -15.88 -20.33 -33.48
N ALA A 296 -15.37 -19.09 -33.51
CA ALA A 296 -14.04 -18.76 -34.02
C ALA A 296 -13.08 -18.35 -32.90
N GLN A 297 -13.60 -17.92 -31.74
CA GLN A 297 -12.79 -17.53 -30.58
C GLN A 297 -13.53 -17.75 -29.25
N VAL A 298 -12.77 -17.73 -28.16
CA VAL A 298 -13.29 -17.68 -26.79
C VAL A 298 -12.76 -16.44 -26.11
N VAL A 299 -13.60 -15.76 -25.32
CA VAL A 299 -13.22 -14.60 -24.53
C VAL A 299 -13.57 -14.80 -23.05
N PHE A 300 -12.86 -14.11 -22.16
CA PHE A 300 -13.26 -13.98 -20.76
C PHE A 300 -14.35 -12.91 -20.66
N SER A 301 -15.59 -13.30 -20.34
CA SER A 301 -16.67 -12.34 -20.11
C SER A 301 -16.71 -11.82 -18.67
N SER A 302 -16.25 -12.63 -17.70
CA SER A 302 -16.11 -12.22 -16.30
C SER A 302 -15.01 -13.00 -15.59
N VAL A 303 -14.14 -12.29 -14.88
CA VAL A 303 -13.04 -12.85 -14.08
C VAL A 303 -12.60 -11.81 -13.04
N GLU A 304 -12.41 -12.24 -11.80
CA GLU A 304 -11.86 -11.36 -10.75
C GLU A 304 -10.35 -11.20 -10.95
N ASP A 305 -9.87 -9.95 -11.05
CA ASP A 305 -8.43 -9.66 -11.24
C ASP A 305 -7.60 -9.92 -9.98
N SER A 306 -8.25 -9.97 -8.81
CA SER A 306 -7.61 -10.25 -7.53
C SER A 306 -8.45 -11.16 -6.65
N VAL A 307 -7.84 -12.21 -6.10
CA VAL A 307 -8.50 -13.17 -5.20
C VAL A 307 -7.60 -13.49 -4.01
N GLN A 308 -8.15 -13.98 -2.89
CA GLN A 308 -7.36 -14.47 -1.77
C GLN A 308 -6.98 -15.94 -1.97
N ALA A 309 -5.82 -16.34 -1.44
CA ALA A 309 -5.39 -17.72 -1.41
C ALA A 309 -6.47 -18.59 -0.73
N GLY A 310 -6.82 -19.70 -1.38
CA GLY A 310 -7.87 -20.61 -0.96
C GLY A 310 -9.28 -20.24 -1.43
N ALA A 311 -9.54 -19.01 -1.89
CA ALA A 311 -10.86 -18.60 -2.39
C ALA A 311 -11.18 -19.29 -3.73
N CYS A 312 -12.42 -19.77 -3.86
CA CYS A 312 -12.96 -20.32 -5.10
C CYS A 312 -13.79 -19.24 -5.80
N ARG A 313 -13.35 -18.80 -6.98
CA ARG A 313 -13.97 -17.66 -7.69
C ARG A 313 -14.39 -18.02 -9.11
N PRO A 314 -15.54 -17.53 -9.60
CA PRO A 314 -16.03 -17.86 -10.93
C PRO A 314 -15.17 -17.24 -12.03
N VAL A 315 -14.96 -17.99 -13.11
CA VAL A 315 -14.37 -17.58 -14.37
C VAL A 315 -15.38 -17.90 -15.46
N ILE A 316 -15.91 -16.87 -16.11
CA ILE A 316 -16.95 -17.01 -17.12
C ILE A 316 -16.31 -16.82 -18.49
N LEU A 317 -16.45 -17.84 -19.32
CA LEU A 317 -16.00 -17.86 -20.70
C LEU A 317 -17.20 -17.74 -21.64
N GLU A 318 -16.96 -17.14 -22.79
CA GLU A 318 -17.96 -16.95 -23.84
C GLU A 318 -17.38 -17.37 -25.20
N ARG A 319 -18.13 -18.18 -25.95
CA ARG A 319 -17.80 -18.55 -27.34
C ARG A 319 -18.38 -17.52 -28.29
N GLN A 320 -17.54 -17.01 -29.18
CA GLN A 320 -17.93 -16.03 -30.18
C GLN A 320 -17.56 -16.50 -31.59
N ASP A 321 -18.39 -16.13 -32.57
CA ASP A 321 -18.03 -16.25 -33.98
C ASP A 321 -16.99 -15.19 -34.39
N ILE A 322 -16.59 -15.19 -35.67
CA ILE A 322 -15.56 -14.27 -36.20
C ILE A 322 -15.95 -12.78 -36.11
N TYR A 323 -17.23 -12.47 -35.90
CA TYR A 323 -17.76 -11.12 -35.78
C TYR A 323 -18.08 -10.73 -34.33
N GLY A 324 -17.72 -11.57 -33.36
CA GLY A 324 -17.93 -11.33 -31.93
C GLY A 324 -19.33 -11.64 -31.44
N ASN A 325 -20.16 -12.38 -32.20
CA ASN A 325 -21.49 -12.77 -31.73
C ASN A 325 -21.43 -14.07 -30.92
N GLN A 326 -22.21 -14.14 -29.84
CA GLN A 326 -22.36 -15.37 -29.06
C GLN A 326 -22.91 -16.52 -29.91
N THR A 327 -22.27 -17.68 -29.82
CA THR A 327 -22.66 -18.87 -30.59
C THR A 327 -22.56 -20.15 -29.79
N SER A 328 -23.44 -21.11 -30.11
CA SER A 328 -23.38 -22.48 -29.59
C SER A 328 -22.84 -23.49 -30.60
N ALA A 329 -22.63 -23.06 -31.85
CA ALA A 329 -22.15 -23.87 -32.97
C ALA A 329 -20.62 -23.95 -33.04
N GLY A 330 -20.09 -24.92 -33.81
CA GLY A 330 -18.65 -25.16 -33.94
C GLY A 330 -17.99 -25.86 -32.73
N PRO A 331 -16.65 -25.73 -32.57
CA PRO A 331 -15.88 -26.34 -31.49
C PRO A 331 -16.40 -25.98 -30.10
N LYS A 332 -16.29 -26.93 -29.15
CA LYS A 332 -16.90 -26.83 -27.82
C LYS A 332 -15.93 -27.03 -26.66
N VAL A 333 -14.81 -27.68 -26.92
CA VAL A 333 -13.82 -28.04 -25.89
C VAL A 333 -12.70 -27.02 -25.88
N VAL A 334 -12.35 -26.54 -24.69
CA VAL A 334 -11.19 -25.69 -24.45
C VAL A 334 -10.20 -26.38 -23.52
N THR A 335 -8.93 -26.04 -23.68
CA THR A 335 -7.84 -26.41 -22.77
C THR A 335 -7.55 -25.25 -21.84
N LEU A 336 -7.32 -25.55 -20.57
CA LEU A 336 -7.15 -24.57 -19.49
C LEU A 336 -5.73 -24.61 -18.94
N THR A 337 -5.12 -23.43 -18.75
CA THR A 337 -3.84 -23.25 -18.07
C THR A 337 -4.03 -22.21 -16.96
N PRO A 338 -3.46 -22.37 -15.75
CA PRO A 338 -2.48 -23.38 -15.34
C PRO A 338 -3.04 -24.80 -15.33
N SER A 339 -2.19 -25.77 -15.68
CA SER A 339 -2.53 -27.19 -15.55
C SER A 339 -2.80 -27.55 -14.08
N PRO A 340 -3.73 -28.47 -13.81
CA PRO A 340 -4.05 -28.91 -12.45
C PRO A 340 -2.83 -29.26 -11.60
N SER A 341 -2.79 -28.70 -10.39
CA SER A 341 -1.83 -29.07 -9.36
C SER A 341 -2.53 -29.06 -7.99
N ALA A 342 -1.89 -29.64 -6.97
CA ALA A 342 -2.43 -29.62 -5.60
C ALA A 342 -2.65 -28.20 -5.03
N GLN A 343 -1.98 -27.19 -5.61
CA GLN A 343 -2.01 -25.80 -5.15
C GLN A 343 -2.92 -24.91 -6.02
N THR A 344 -2.96 -25.11 -7.33
CA THR A 344 -3.69 -24.25 -8.27
C THR A 344 -4.39 -25.09 -9.33
N ALA A 345 -5.68 -24.85 -9.56
CA ALA A 345 -6.45 -25.52 -10.61
C ALA A 345 -7.75 -24.78 -10.96
N PHE A 346 -8.34 -25.18 -12.09
CA PHE A 346 -9.75 -24.92 -12.41
C PHE A 346 -10.64 -26.06 -11.89
N TYR A 347 -11.89 -25.72 -11.60
CA TYR A 347 -12.93 -26.60 -11.05
C TYR A 347 -14.26 -26.36 -11.76
N GLY A 348 -15.11 -27.39 -11.78
CA GLY A 348 -16.46 -27.32 -12.35
C GLY A 348 -17.54 -26.88 -11.35
N ASP A 349 -17.20 -26.72 -10.07
CA ASP A 349 -18.15 -26.47 -9.00
C ASP A 349 -17.76 -25.25 -8.13
N PRO A 350 -18.74 -24.52 -7.56
CA PRO A 350 -18.50 -23.31 -6.78
C PRO A 350 -17.79 -23.54 -5.44
N ALA A 351 -17.69 -24.79 -4.97
CA ALA A 351 -16.94 -25.12 -3.76
C ALA A 351 -15.47 -25.47 -4.07
N CYS A 352 -15.09 -25.59 -5.34
CA CYS A 352 -13.81 -26.12 -5.78
C CYS A 352 -13.46 -27.44 -5.07
N GLY A 353 -14.47 -28.29 -4.86
CA GLY A 353 -14.36 -29.58 -4.18
C GLY A 353 -14.32 -30.77 -5.14
N GLY A 354 -14.70 -30.56 -6.40
CA GLY A 354 -14.71 -31.57 -7.45
C GLY A 354 -13.35 -31.81 -8.09
N THR A 355 -13.36 -32.58 -9.18
CA THR A 355 -12.17 -32.91 -9.97
C THR A 355 -11.56 -31.67 -10.60
N GLN A 356 -10.23 -31.57 -10.55
CA GLN A 356 -9.49 -30.50 -11.20
C GLN A 356 -9.53 -30.62 -12.72
N LEU A 357 -9.69 -29.50 -13.41
CA LEU A 357 -9.91 -29.45 -14.86
C LEU A 357 -8.66 -28.99 -15.60
N SER A 358 -8.22 -29.77 -16.59
CA SER A 358 -7.27 -29.34 -17.62
C SER A 358 -7.96 -29.00 -18.95
N THR A 359 -9.20 -29.46 -19.13
CA THR A 359 -10.08 -29.14 -20.24
C THR A 359 -11.50 -28.90 -19.73
N ALA A 360 -12.30 -28.17 -20.49
CA ALA A 360 -13.72 -27.98 -20.21
C ALA A 360 -14.52 -27.90 -21.51
N ASP A 361 -15.80 -28.27 -21.45
CA ASP A 361 -16.72 -28.34 -22.59
C ASP A 361 -17.90 -27.38 -22.36
N PHE A 362 -18.17 -26.51 -23.33
CA PHE A 362 -19.34 -25.62 -23.35
C PHE A 362 -20.67 -26.37 -23.56
N ALA A 363 -20.63 -27.66 -23.88
CA ALA A 363 -21.78 -28.49 -24.21
C ALA A 363 -22.63 -27.87 -25.35
N ALA A 364 -23.89 -27.50 -25.07
CA ALA A 364 -24.78 -26.84 -26.03
C ALA A 364 -24.96 -25.33 -25.76
N GLN A 365 -24.14 -24.75 -24.87
CA GLN A 365 -24.29 -23.37 -24.37
C GLN A 365 -23.27 -22.42 -25.00
N SER A 366 -23.59 -21.15 -25.18
CA SER A 366 -22.63 -20.12 -25.64
C SER A 366 -21.69 -19.60 -24.53
N SER A 367 -22.02 -19.90 -23.26
CA SER A 367 -21.23 -19.50 -22.09
C SER A 367 -20.92 -20.71 -21.20
N LEU A 368 -19.76 -20.66 -20.54
CA LEU A 368 -19.26 -21.69 -19.64
C LEU A 368 -18.77 -21.02 -18.35
N ILE A 369 -19.28 -21.48 -17.21
CA ILE A 369 -18.82 -21.04 -15.89
C ILE A 369 -17.87 -22.11 -15.35
N LEU A 370 -16.66 -21.69 -15.05
CA LEU A 370 -15.65 -22.46 -14.33
C LEU A 370 -15.35 -21.75 -13.01
N TYR A 371 -14.59 -22.40 -12.15
CA TYR A 371 -14.10 -21.79 -10.93
C TYR A 371 -12.59 -21.94 -10.84
N PHE A 372 -11.91 -20.87 -10.48
CA PHE A 372 -10.47 -20.85 -10.24
C PHE A 372 -10.20 -20.78 -8.74
N ARG A 373 -9.26 -21.62 -8.27
CA ARG A 373 -8.73 -21.57 -6.91
C ARG A 373 -7.23 -21.80 -6.94
N SER A 374 -6.53 -20.95 -6.19
CA SER A 374 -5.13 -21.18 -5.85
C SER A 374 -4.92 -21.04 -4.36
N LYS A 375 -4.12 -21.93 -3.78
CA LYS A 375 -3.59 -21.87 -2.41
C LYS A 375 -2.24 -21.15 -2.35
N LEU A 376 -1.61 -20.86 -3.49
CA LEU A 376 -0.33 -20.17 -3.58
C LEU A 376 -0.57 -18.70 -3.93
N ALA A 377 -0.04 -17.79 -3.14
CA ALA A 377 -0.08 -16.36 -3.45
C ALA A 377 0.91 -16.04 -4.59
N ASN A 378 0.39 -15.72 -5.78
CA ASN A 378 1.17 -15.38 -6.96
C ASN A 378 0.28 -14.74 -8.04
N VAL A 379 0.87 -14.24 -9.12
CA VAL A 379 0.14 -13.88 -10.34
C VAL A 379 0.05 -15.11 -11.24
N PHE A 380 -1.16 -15.54 -11.59
CA PHE A 380 -1.41 -16.67 -12.47
C PHE A 380 -1.95 -16.20 -13.83
N PRO A 381 -1.28 -16.52 -14.95
CA PRO A 381 -1.84 -16.34 -16.27
C PRO A 381 -2.85 -17.46 -16.55
N LEU A 382 -4.13 -17.11 -16.59
CA LEU A 382 -5.20 -17.99 -17.00
C LEU A 382 -5.24 -18.02 -18.54
N ASN A 383 -4.76 -19.10 -19.15
CA ASN A 383 -4.83 -19.27 -20.60
C ASN A 383 -5.95 -20.22 -20.98
N VAL A 384 -6.72 -19.84 -21.99
CA VAL A 384 -7.75 -20.67 -22.62
C VAL A 384 -7.42 -20.83 -24.08
N SER A 385 -7.35 -22.07 -24.56
CA SER A 385 -7.07 -22.42 -25.97
C SER A 385 -7.99 -23.54 -26.46
N GLY A 386 -7.93 -23.89 -27.73
CA GLY A 386 -8.75 -24.95 -28.35
C GLY A 386 -9.88 -24.43 -29.26
N ILE A 387 -10.25 -23.16 -29.13
CA ILE A 387 -11.16 -22.45 -30.04
C ILE A 387 -10.50 -21.13 -30.41
N GLY A 388 -10.04 -21.01 -31.66
CA GLY A 388 -9.30 -19.83 -32.11
C GLY A 388 -7.90 -19.71 -31.50
N SER A 389 -7.44 -18.47 -31.37
CA SER A 389 -6.16 -18.16 -30.70
C SER A 389 -6.28 -18.26 -29.18
N THR A 390 -5.17 -18.58 -28.52
CA THR A 390 -5.10 -18.59 -27.05
C THR A 390 -5.38 -17.20 -26.49
N VAL A 391 -6.29 -17.11 -25.53
CA VAL A 391 -6.55 -15.90 -24.75
C VAL A 391 -5.98 -16.02 -23.34
N THR A 392 -5.45 -14.93 -22.81
CA THR A 392 -4.79 -14.89 -21.49
C THR A 392 -5.39 -13.80 -20.62
N ARG A 393 -5.70 -14.12 -19.35
CA ARG A 393 -6.00 -13.14 -18.30
C ARG A 393 -5.14 -13.43 -17.07
N ASN A 394 -4.47 -12.40 -16.54
CA ASN A 394 -3.73 -12.54 -15.29
C ASN A 394 -4.66 -12.35 -14.09
N VAL A 395 -4.59 -13.26 -13.12
CA VAL A 395 -5.26 -13.14 -11.82
C VAL A 395 -4.21 -13.08 -10.72
N THR A 396 -4.29 -12.05 -9.88
CA THR A 396 -3.40 -11.90 -8.72
C THR A 396 -4.01 -12.59 -7.51
N VAL A 397 -3.32 -13.58 -6.97
CA VAL A 397 -3.72 -14.28 -5.75
C VAL A 397 -2.92 -13.68 -4.58
N TYR A 398 -3.60 -12.98 -3.69
CA TYR A 398 -3.02 -12.45 -2.46
C TYR A 398 -3.01 -13.51 -1.34
N PRO A 399 -2.05 -13.48 -0.41
CA PRO A 399 -2.08 -14.32 0.79
C PRO A 399 -3.39 -14.13 1.56
N ALA A 400 -3.88 -15.19 2.20
CA ALA A 400 -4.95 -15.06 3.18
C ALA A 400 -4.43 -14.39 4.47
N PRO A 401 -5.30 -13.94 5.40
CA PRO A 401 -4.83 -13.41 6.68
C PRO A 401 -3.90 -14.39 7.42
N PRO A 402 -2.92 -13.89 8.19
CA PRO A 402 -2.00 -14.76 8.92
C PRO A 402 -2.74 -15.72 9.86
N SER A 403 -2.37 -17.00 9.81
CA SER A 403 -2.85 -18.04 10.73
C SER A 403 -1.69 -18.77 11.42
N LYS A 404 -0.45 -18.46 11.03
CA LYS A 404 0.79 -18.99 11.60
C LYS A 404 1.75 -17.84 11.90
N ILE A 405 2.43 -17.95 13.03
CA ILE A 405 3.49 -17.05 13.46
C ILE A 405 4.71 -17.91 13.85
N GLU A 406 5.88 -17.50 13.40
CA GLU A 406 7.16 -18.12 13.71
C GLU A 406 8.07 -17.04 14.29
N LEU A 407 8.65 -17.31 15.45
CA LEU A 407 9.66 -16.46 16.07
C LEU A 407 11.01 -17.17 15.92
N ALA A 408 12.00 -16.47 15.35
CA ALA A 408 13.35 -16.98 15.21
C ALA A 408 14.34 -16.01 15.85
N LEU A 409 15.20 -16.54 16.73
CA LEU A 409 16.24 -15.79 17.41
C LEU A 409 17.59 -16.13 16.76
N THR A 410 18.33 -15.12 16.29
CA THR A 410 19.66 -15.35 15.71
C THR A 410 20.67 -15.56 16.85
N PRO A 411 21.44 -16.66 16.83
CA PRO A 411 22.46 -16.89 17.85
C PRO A 411 23.57 -15.84 17.77
N PRO A 412 24.33 -15.62 18.86
CA PRO A 412 25.52 -14.78 18.85
C PRO A 412 26.59 -15.28 17.86
N LEU A 413 27.59 -14.44 17.61
CA LEU A 413 28.73 -14.80 16.77
C LEU A 413 29.41 -16.11 17.26
N PRO A 414 29.94 -16.95 16.35
CA PRO A 414 30.59 -18.20 16.70
C PRO A 414 31.64 -18.02 17.80
N GLY A 415 31.54 -18.84 18.85
CA GLY A 415 32.47 -18.80 20.00
C GLY A 415 32.20 -17.69 21.02
N LYS A 416 31.13 -16.91 20.87
CA LYS A 416 30.62 -15.94 21.84
C LYS A 416 29.26 -16.39 22.39
N THR A 417 28.92 -15.91 23.57
CA THR A 417 27.58 -16.03 24.15
C THR A 417 26.92 -14.66 24.25
N LEU A 418 25.58 -14.59 24.33
CA LEU A 418 24.89 -13.31 24.56
C LEU A 418 25.06 -12.94 26.03
N LEU A 419 25.76 -11.85 26.35
CA LEU A 419 25.90 -11.39 27.73
C LEU A 419 24.61 -10.70 28.21
N ALA A 420 24.34 -10.77 29.51
CA ALA A 420 23.34 -9.91 30.11
C ALA A 420 23.61 -8.43 29.79
N GLY A 421 22.58 -7.67 29.44
CA GLY A 421 22.67 -6.26 29.00
C GLY A 421 23.14 -6.05 27.55
N GLU A 422 23.67 -7.09 26.89
CA GLU A 422 24.11 -7.01 25.49
C GLU A 422 22.91 -6.98 24.53
N CYS A 423 23.02 -6.15 23.48
CA CYS A 423 22.03 -6.12 22.42
C CYS A 423 22.13 -7.42 21.60
N SER A 424 21.00 -8.09 21.38
CA SER A 424 20.95 -9.32 20.59
C SER A 424 21.42 -9.11 19.15
N GLN A 425 21.72 -10.21 18.45
CA GLN A 425 21.65 -10.20 16.98
C GLN A 425 20.19 -10.01 16.53
N VAL A 426 19.96 -9.76 15.24
CA VAL A 426 18.60 -9.56 14.71
C VAL A 426 17.71 -10.78 15.02
N ALA A 427 16.58 -10.55 15.65
CA ALA A 427 15.52 -11.54 15.80
C ALA A 427 14.43 -11.24 14.76
N THR A 428 13.75 -12.28 14.30
CA THR A 428 12.74 -12.16 13.24
C THR A 428 11.44 -12.80 13.66
N VAL A 429 10.32 -12.12 13.40
CA VAL A 429 8.99 -12.73 13.39
C VAL A 429 8.56 -12.91 11.95
N LYS A 430 8.16 -14.12 11.60
CA LYS A 430 7.52 -14.42 10.31
C LYS A 430 6.06 -14.73 10.52
N THR A 431 5.22 -14.24 9.63
CA THR A 431 3.78 -14.51 9.63
C THR A 431 3.39 -15.08 8.28
N SER A 432 2.58 -16.13 8.32
CA SER A 432 2.10 -16.81 7.12
C SER A 432 0.65 -17.24 7.27
N ASP A 433 -0.03 -17.41 6.14
CA ASP A 433 -1.39 -17.94 6.12
C ASP A 433 -1.42 -19.47 6.29
N GLU A 434 -2.62 -20.06 6.21
CA GLU A 434 -2.80 -21.50 6.43
C GLU A 434 -2.05 -22.35 5.39
N PHE A 435 -1.78 -21.78 4.21
CA PHE A 435 -1.09 -22.40 3.08
C PHE A 435 0.42 -22.10 3.06
N ASN A 436 0.96 -21.45 4.10
CA ASN A 436 2.34 -20.99 4.22
C ASN A 436 2.73 -19.87 3.24
N ASN A 437 1.78 -19.11 2.71
CA ASN A 437 2.13 -17.88 1.99
C ASN A 437 2.56 -16.81 3.00
N PRO A 438 3.68 -16.10 2.78
CA PRO A 438 4.04 -14.94 3.60
C PRO A 438 2.89 -13.94 3.61
N SER A 439 2.39 -13.60 4.79
CA SER A 439 1.22 -12.75 4.95
C SER A 439 1.47 -11.75 6.05
N SER A 440 1.28 -10.47 5.77
CA SER A 440 1.56 -9.41 6.75
C SER A 440 0.30 -9.10 7.56
N PRO A 441 0.42 -8.80 8.88
CA PRO A 441 -0.72 -8.43 9.70
C PRO A 441 -1.47 -7.20 9.16
N ALA A 442 -2.79 -7.16 9.31
CA ALA A 442 -3.59 -5.98 8.94
C ALA A 442 -3.20 -4.72 9.74
N THR A 443 -2.73 -4.91 10.98
CA THR A 443 -2.22 -3.84 11.86
C THR A 443 -0.81 -3.37 11.46
N GLY A 444 -0.11 -4.11 10.59
CA GLY A 444 1.28 -3.83 10.21
C GLY A 444 2.33 -4.24 11.25
N SER A 445 1.95 -4.86 12.36
CA SER A 445 2.86 -5.25 13.44
C SER A 445 2.41 -6.47 14.23
N VAL A 446 3.36 -7.07 14.96
CA VAL A 446 3.13 -8.09 16.00
C VAL A 446 3.57 -7.55 17.35
N ASP A 447 2.88 -7.95 18.42
CA ASP A 447 3.22 -7.57 19.78
C ASP A 447 4.37 -8.43 20.30
N LEU A 448 5.32 -7.81 21.00
CA LEU A 448 6.46 -8.47 21.63
C LEU A 448 6.31 -8.42 23.15
N SER A 449 6.52 -9.55 23.81
CA SER A 449 6.55 -9.63 25.27
C SER A 449 7.67 -10.53 25.75
N GLY A 450 8.23 -10.22 26.92
CA GLY A 450 9.24 -11.05 27.56
C GLY A 450 8.78 -11.57 28.91
N GLN A 451 9.43 -12.61 29.39
CA GLN A 451 9.17 -13.18 30.71
C GLN A 451 9.30 -12.13 31.82
N THR A 452 8.28 -12.04 32.67
CA THR A 452 8.22 -11.09 33.79
C THR A 452 9.36 -11.32 34.78
N GLY A 453 10.02 -10.25 35.23
CA GLY A 453 11.12 -10.31 36.20
C GLY A 453 12.51 -10.56 35.61
N MET A 454 12.63 -10.88 34.31
CA MET A 454 13.92 -11.17 33.66
C MET A 454 14.61 -9.94 33.04
N GLY A 455 13.97 -8.76 33.15
CA GLY A 455 14.48 -7.50 32.61
C GLY A 455 14.59 -7.50 31.09
N VAL A 456 13.60 -8.06 30.38
CA VAL A 456 13.56 -8.07 28.92
C VAL A 456 13.15 -6.70 28.39
N SER A 457 13.83 -6.22 27.36
CA SER A 457 13.45 -5.00 26.61
C SER A 457 13.67 -5.22 25.13
N PHE A 458 12.77 -4.73 24.28
CA PHE A 458 12.83 -4.89 22.83
C PHE A 458 13.18 -3.56 22.14
N TYR A 459 13.81 -3.66 20.98
CA TYR A 459 14.32 -2.52 20.22
C TYR A 459 14.13 -2.70 18.72
N SER A 460 14.01 -1.60 17.99
CA SER A 460 13.88 -1.60 16.52
C SER A 460 15.21 -1.43 15.78
N ASP A 461 16.32 -1.17 16.50
CA ASP A 461 17.65 -0.94 15.95
C ASP A 461 18.73 -1.85 16.57
N SER A 462 19.80 -2.09 15.79
CA SER A 462 20.93 -2.95 16.15
C SER A 462 21.79 -2.43 17.29
N GLU A 463 21.68 -1.15 17.65
CA GLU A 463 22.40 -0.58 18.78
C GLU A 463 21.57 -0.66 20.08
N CYS A 464 20.32 -1.12 19.99
CA CYS A 464 19.34 -1.15 21.07
C CYS A 464 19.18 0.23 21.74
N LYS A 465 18.91 1.26 20.94
CA LYS A 465 18.67 2.65 21.39
C LYS A 465 17.19 3.04 21.38
N THR A 466 16.44 2.52 20.43
CA THR A 466 15.02 2.84 20.18
C THR A 466 14.16 1.71 20.71
N GLY A 467 13.62 1.90 21.90
CA GLY A 467 12.73 0.92 22.53
C GLY A 467 11.45 0.72 21.71
N THR A 468 10.97 -0.52 21.67
CA THR A 468 9.69 -0.89 21.05
C THR A 468 8.98 -1.96 21.87
N THR A 469 7.68 -2.09 21.67
CA THR A 469 6.87 -3.23 22.17
C THR A 469 6.27 -4.04 21.02
N THR A 470 6.58 -3.67 19.77
CA THR A 470 6.06 -4.33 18.58
C THR A 470 7.15 -4.51 17.53
N ALA A 471 7.09 -5.60 16.75
CA ALA A 471 7.89 -5.73 15.53
C ALA A 471 7.04 -5.31 14.32
N SER A 472 7.51 -4.32 13.56
CA SER A 472 6.79 -3.76 12.42
C SER A 472 7.22 -4.42 11.10
N PHE A 473 6.26 -4.64 10.22
CA PHE A 473 6.48 -5.25 8.90
C PHE A 473 6.71 -4.17 7.85
N GLY A 474 7.85 -4.26 7.14
CA GLY A 474 8.13 -3.41 5.99
C GLY A 474 7.45 -3.97 4.74
N GLY A 475 6.22 -3.53 4.44
CA GLY A 475 5.48 -3.98 3.26
C GLY A 475 4.83 -5.37 3.41
N THR A 476 4.72 -6.14 2.33
CA THR A 476 3.99 -7.43 2.29
C THR A 476 4.84 -8.67 2.56
N ALA A 477 6.13 -8.50 2.91
CA ALA A 477 7.11 -9.59 2.97
C ALA A 477 6.87 -10.63 4.10
N GLY A 478 5.86 -10.44 4.96
CA GLY A 478 5.51 -11.40 6.02
C GLY A 478 6.64 -11.66 7.01
N THR A 479 7.61 -10.74 7.12
CA THR A 479 8.73 -10.80 8.06
C THR A 479 8.93 -9.43 8.72
N ALA A 480 9.14 -9.42 10.03
CA ALA A 480 9.50 -8.24 10.82
C ALA A 480 10.75 -8.53 11.64
N ASN A 481 11.63 -7.53 11.76
CA ASN A 481 12.88 -7.63 12.50
C ASN A 481 12.79 -6.84 13.80
N PHE A 482 13.45 -7.33 14.84
CA PHE A 482 13.60 -6.64 16.11
C PHE A 482 14.90 -7.09 16.81
N TYR A 483 15.25 -6.40 17.88
CA TYR A 483 16.38 -6.70 18.74
C TYR A 483 15.92 -6.70 20.19
N PHE A 484 16.69 -7.31 21.09
CA PHE A 484 16.32 -7.36 22.50
C PHE A 484 17.55 -7.32 23.42
N LYS A 485 17.31 -6.93 24.67
CA LYS A 485 18.25 -7.05 25.79
C LYS A 485 17.57 -7.82 26.93
N ILE A 486 18.37 -8.57 27.68
CA ILE A 486 17.92 -9.32 28.86
C ILE A 486 18.92 -9.03 29.97
N LYS A 487 18.44 -8.62 31.15
CA LYS A 487 19.30 -8.27 32.30
C LYS A 487 19.66 -9.48 33.16
N THR A 488 18.76 -10.45 33.27
CA THR A 488 18.96 -11.64 34.12
C THR A 488 19.53 -12.78 33.30
N GLY A 489 20.67 -13.35 33.73
CA GLY A 489 21.35 -14.44 33.04
C GLY A 489 21.39 -15.77 33.79
N GLY A 490 21.92 -16.80 33.13
CA GLY A 490 22.14 -18.13 33.69
C GLY A 490 20.93 -19.07 33.61
N VAL A 491 19.79 -18.60 33.12
CA VAL A 491 18.58 -19.41 32.90
C VAL A 491 17.96 -19.10 31.53
N PRO A 492 17.25 -20.04 30.90
CA PRO A 492 16.45 -19.76 29.71
C PRO A 492 15.37 -18.72 30.01
N VAL A 493 15.27 -17.69 29.17
CA VAL A 493 14.27 -16.61 29.25
C VAL A 493 13.34 -16.70 28.05
N GLU A 494 12.04 -16.76 28.31
CA GLU A 494 11.04 -16.82 27.25
C GLU A 494 10.78 -15.44 26.64
N LEU A 495 10.87 -15.36 25.31
CA LEU A 495 10.40 -14.26 24.48
C LEU A 495 9.16 -14.72 23.72
N SER A 496 8.17 -13.85 23.56
CA SER A 496 6.94 -14.15 22.83
C SER A 496 6.64 -13.10 21.78
N ALA A 497 6.10 -13.56 20.66
CA ALA A 497 5.47 -12.73 19.64
C ALA A 497 3.99 -13.11 19.54
N SER A 498 3.11 -12.12 19.52
CA SER A 498 1.66 -12.32 19.52
C SER A 498 0.96 -11.52 18.43
N LEU A 499 -0.06 -12.13 17.82
CA LEU A 499 -0.89 -11.52 16.79
C LEU A 499 -2.31 -12.07 16.84
N SER A 500 -3.29 -11.24 17.24
CA SER A 500 -4.73 -11.56 17.13
C SER A 500 -5.13 -12.98 17.59
N GLY A 501 -4.57 -13.44 18.71
CA GLY A 501 -4.83 -14.78 19.26
C GLY A 501 -3.83 -15.87 18.85
N LEU A 502 -2.90 -15.59 17.94
CA LEU A 502 -1.71 -16.39 17.68
C LEU A 502 -0.60 -15.97 18.63
N THR A 503 0.11 -16.92 19.22
CA THR A 503 1.29 -16.66 20.06
C THR A 503 2.35 -17.69 19.77
N GLU A 504 3.57 -17.24 19.52
CA GLU A 504 4.76 -18.09 19.43
C GLU A 504 5.78 -17.67 20.49
N LYS A 505 6.49 -18.65 21.04
CA LYS A 505 7.43 -18.48 22.14
C LYS A 505 8.77 -19.09 21.78
N GLN A 506 9.85 -18.38 22.11
CA GLN A 506 11.21 -18.89 21.96
C GLN A 506 12.03 -18.57 23.20
N SER A 507 12.85 -19.53 23.61
CA SER A 507 13.72 -19.38 24.78
C SER A 507 15.09 -18.88 24.36
N GLN A 508 15.60 -17.88 25.07
CA GLN A 508 16.96 -17.38 24.95
C GLN A 508 17.70 -17.54 26.28
N THR A 509 18.85 -18.18 26.26
CA THR A 509 19.77 -18.16 27.41
C THR A 509 20.75 -17.01 27.24
N VAL A 510 20.86 -16.14 28.25
CA VAL A 510 21.92 -15.12 28.31
C VAL A 510 22.88 -15.43 29.45
N THR A 511 24.12 -15.04 29.27
CA THR A 511 25.20 -15.32 30.21
C THR A 511 25.17 -14.30 31.34
N PRO A 512 25.29 -14.73 32.61
CA PRO A 512 25.21 -13.83 33.75
C PRO A 512 26.35 -12.80 33.75
N THR A 513 26.05 -11.58 34.20
CA THR A 513 27.07 -10.55 34.48
C THR A 513 28.06 -11.02 35.53
N VAL A 514 27.60 -11.76 36.53
CA VAL A 514 28.43 -12.34 37.59
C VAL A 514 28.39 -13.85 37.50
N ARG A 515 29.45 -14.44 36.95
CA ARG A 515 29.69 -15.89 37.02
C ARG A 515 30.30 -16.22 38.36
N ARG A 516 29.93 -17.36 38.94
CA ARG A 516 30.42 -17.80 40.25
C ARG A 516 30.68 -19.29 40.25
N GLY A 517 31.60 -19.71 41.10
CA GLY A 517 31.81 -21.13 41.33
C GLY A 517 32.73 -21.39 42.51
N THR A 518 32.97 -22.67 42.75
CA THR A 518 33.85 -23.15 43.81
C THR A 518 34.79 -24.23 43.27
N CYS A 519 35.91 -24.40 43.95
CA CYS A 519 36.87 -25.45 43.67
C CYS A 519 37.72 -25.71 44.91
N THR A 520 38.25 -26.91 45.03
CA THR A 520 39.19 -27.28 46.10
C THR A 520 40.57 -27.49 45.48
N MET A 521 41.57 -26.79 46.03
CA MET A 521 42.97 -27.14 45.82
C MET A 521 43.31 -28.23 46.84
N ASP A 522 43.68 -29.40 46.35
CA ASP A 522 43.94 -30.57 47.19
C ASP A 522 45.17 -30.35 48.10
N ALA A 523 45.20 -31.07 49.22
CA ALA A 523 46.36 -31.09 50.10
C ALA A 523 47.64 -31.42 49.31
N ASN A 524 48.75 -30.78 49.64
CA ASN A 524 50.04 -30.93 48.94
C ASN A 524 50.08 -30.45 47.46
N SER A 525 48.98 -29.93 46.90
CA SER A 525 49.00 -29.29 45.57
C SER A 525 49.49 -27.84 45.66
N GLY A 526 50.24 -27.36 44.65
CA GLY A 526 50.66 -25.96 44.52
C GLY A 526 49.79 -25.12 43.57
N SER A 527 48.83 -25.75 42.89
CA SER A 527 47.98 -25.08 41.91
C SER A 527 46.62 -25.75 41.74
N LYS A 528 45.62 -24.95 41.35
CA LYS A 528 44.28 -25.42 40.97
C LYS A 528 43.73 -24.58 39.84
N GLU A 529 43.16 -25.23 38.83
CA GLU A 529 42.34 -24.58 37.82
C GLU A 529 40.85 -24.81 38.11
N CYS A 530 40.10 -23.72 38.14
CA CYS A 530 38.67 -23.71 38.40
C CYS A 530 37.95 -23.30 37.11
N THR A 531 37.00 -24.13 36.67
CA THR A 531 36.29 -23.93 35.40
C THR A 531 35.30 -22.79 35.52
N ILE A 532 35.33 -21.88 34.54
CA ILE A 532 34.32 -20.84 34.30
C ILE A 532 33.36 -21.36 33.24
N ASP A 533 32.11 -21.57 33.63
CA ASP A 533 31.04 -21.98 32.72
C ASP A 533 29.78 -21.13 32.96
N PRO A 534 29.18 -20.52 31.91
CA PRO A 534 29.70 -20.42 30.54
C PRO A 534 31.01 -19.65 30.47
N LYS A 535 31.86 -19.94 29.47
CA LYS A 535 33.13 -19.21 29.28
C LYS A 535 32.93 -17.70 29.08
N LEU A 536 33.98 -16.93 29.30
CA LEU A 536 34.04 -15.48 29.09
C LEU A 536 34.07 -15.15 27.59
N ASN A 537 33.47 -14.02 27.23
CA ASN A 537 33.61 -13.45 25.90
C ASN A 537 34.93 -12.66 25.77
N SER A 538 35.39 -12.00 26.83
CA SER A 538 36.59 -11.16 26.84
C SER A 538 37.19 -11.04 28.23
N ARG A 539 38.45 -11.49 28.39
CA ARG A 539 39.23 -11.27 29.62
C ARG A 539 39.48 -9.78 29.89
N GLY A 540 39.64 -8.97 28.84
CA GLY A 540 39.86 -7.54 28.97
C GLY A 540 38.63 -6.77 29.46
N GLN A 541 37.46 -7.41 29.50
CA GLN A 541 36.22 -6.87 30.05
C GLN A 541 35.74 -7.66 31.27
N SER A 542 36.66 -8.41 31.90
CA SER A 542 36.34 -9.30 33.01
C SER A 542 37.30 -9.13 34.18
N PHE A 543 36.77 -8.99 35.40
CA PHE A 543 37.59 -9.00 36.62
C PHE A 543 37.15 -10.11 37.58
N LEU A 544 38.13 -10.65 38.31
CA LEU A 544 37.99 -11.75 39.26
C LEU A 544 37.94 -11.22 40.69
N VAL A 545 36.98 -11.69 41.47
CA VAL A 545 36.94 -11.59 42.92
C VAL A 545 36.93 -13.00 43.46
N PHE A 546 37.71 -13.29 44.51
CA PHE A 546 37.71 -14.61 45.11
C PHE A 546 37.96 -14.56 46.62
N GLN A 547 37.63 -15.66 47.29
CA GLN A 547 37.94 -15.91 48.69
C GLN A 547 38.51 -17.33 48.80
N ALA A 548 39.72 -17.44 49.34
CA ALA A 548 40.36 -18.72 49.59
C ALA A 548 40.60 -18.91 51.10
N THR A 549 40.22 -20.09 51.60
CA THR A 549 40.35 -20.44 53.02
C THR A 549 41.04 -21.79 53.18
N SER A 550 41.92 -21.90 54.18
CA SER A 550 42.62 -23.13 54.53
C SER A 550 42.77 -23.24 56.05
N THR A 551 42.78 -24.45 56.58
CA THR A 551 43.01 -24.72 58.00
C THR A 551 44.49 -24.64 58.40
N ASP A 552 45.38 -24.39 57.44
CA ASP A 552 46.81 -24.20 57.66
C ASP A 552 47.12 -22.80 58.22
N ASP A 553 48.09 -22.69 59.12
CA ASP A 553 48.54 -21.44 59.74
C ASP A 553 49.84 -20.89 59.15
N THR A 554 50.40 -21.56 58.13
CA THR A 554 51.62 -21.12 57.45
C THR A 554 51.31 -20.36 56.15
N PRO A 555 52.00 -19.25 55.85
CA PRO A 555 51.86 -18.54 54.58
C PRO A 555 52.10 -19.43 53.35
N ARG A 556 53.09 -20.33 53.39
CA ARG A 556 53.39 -21.28 52.29
C ARG A 556 52.14 -22.02 51.81
N SER A 557 51.31 -22.47 52.75
CA SER A 557 50.14 -23.30 52.47
C SER A 557 48.84 -22.50 52.34
N SER A 558 48.66 -21.44 53.13
CA SER A 558 47.38 -20.74 53.28
C SER A 558 47.22 -19.52 52.37
N PHE A 559 48.33 -18.96 51.84
CA PHE A 559 48.29 -17.78 50.99
C PHE A 559 48.07 -18.21 49.54
N VAL A 560 46.86 -17.96 49.05
CA VAL A 560 46.45 -18.37 47.70
C VAL A 560 46.18 -17.16 46.84
N ARG A 561 46.90 -17.10 45.72
CA ARG A 561 46.74 -16.10 44.69
C ARG A 561 45.90 -16.67 43.55
N CYS A 562 44.93 -15.95 43.03
CA CYS A 562 44.15 -16.38 41.87
C CYS A 562 44.11 -15.31 40.77
N GLN A 563 44.08 -15.76 39.52
CA GLN A 563 43.97 -14.91 38.34
C GLN A 563 43.17 -15.58 37.21
N LEU A 564 42.65 -14.78 36.29
CA LEU A 564 42.07 -15.31 35.04
C LEU A 564 43.20 -15.83 34.16
N LYS A 565 43.26 -17.15 33.93
CA LYS A 565 44.27 -17.78 33.07
C LYS A 565 43.93 -17.59 31.59
N ASP A 566 42.70 -17.94 31.24
CA ASP A 566 42.13 -17.85 29.90
C ASP A 566 40.63 -17.50 29.99
N ASP A 567 39.86 -17.68 28.90
CA ASP A 567 38.44 -17.36 28.87
C ASP A 567 37.57 -18.38 29.65
N ASN A 568 38.11 -19.50 30.10
CA ASN A 568 37.35 -20.56 30.76
C ASN A 568 37.97 -21.10 32.06
N LYS A 569 39.12 -20.57 32.51
CA LYS A 569 39.78 -20.94 33.78
C LYS A 569 40.16 -19.76 34.65
N VAL A 570 39.88 -19.92 35.95
CA VAL A 570 40.59 -19.25 37.04
C VAL A 570 41.75 -20.15 37.46
N LEU A 571 42.97 -19.63 37.46
CA LEU A 571 44.15 -20.32 37.99
C LEU A 571 44.45 -19.78 39.39
N CYS A 572 44.52 -20.67 40.36
CA CYS A 572 44.90 -20.38 41.73
C CYS A 572 46.21 -21.08 42.07
N ASN A 573 47.14 -20.37 42.72
CA ASN A 573 48.47 -20.84 43.09
C ASN A 573 48.77 -20.57 44.56
N ARG A 574 49.59 -21.45 45.14
CA ARG A 574 50.29 -21.25 46.41
C ARG A 574 51.71 -21.78 46.30
N GLN A 575 52.57 -21.49 47.28
CA GLN A 575 53.91 -22.06 47.29
C GLN A 575 53.84 -23.56 47.63
N ARG A 576 54.39 -24.42 46.78
CA ARG A 576 54.32 -25.89 46.97
C ARG A 576 55.15 -26.32 48.19
N GLY A 577 54.50 -26.91 49.19
CA GLY A 577 55.14 -27.56 50.34
C GLY A 577 54.49 -28.91 50.68
N GLY A 578 55.32 -29.89 51.06
CA GLY A 578 54.81 -31.12 51.69
C GLY A 578 54.19 -30.82 53.06
N GLY A 579 53.07 -31.45 53.40
CA GLY A 579 52.32 -31.23 54.63
C GLY A 579 51.26 -30.11 54.56
N SER A 580 50.99 -29.56 53.38
CA SER A 580 50.03 -28.46 53.22
C SER A 580 48.58 -28.95 53.17
N ASN A 581 47.69 -28.30 53.93
CA ASN A 581 46.26 -28.65 53.96
C ASN A 581 45.54 -28.28 52.65
N ALA A 582 44.31 -28.76 52.47
CA ALA A 582 43.47 -28.35 51.34
C ALA A 582 43.09 -26.85 51.44
N VAL A 583 42.83 -26.23 50.30
CA VAL A 583 42.31 -24.86 50.21
C VAL A 583 40.96 -24.90 49.52
N GLN A 584 39.97 -24.31 50.16
CA GLN A 584 38.66 -24.11 49.57
C GLN A 584 38.59 -22.73 48.93
N ILE A 585 38.25 -22.70 47.64
CA ILE A 585 38.23 -21.47 46.85
C ILE A 585 36.80 -21.22 46.39
N GLN A 586 36.32 -20.01 46.63
CA GLN A 586 35.11 -19.48 46.03
C GLN A 586 35.47 -18.28 45.18
N TRP A 587 34.98 -18.25 43.95
CA TRP A 587 35.33 -17.23 42.97
C TRP A 587 34.08 -16.65 42.30
N GLN A 588 34.21 -15.41 41.88
CA GLN A 588 33.23 -14.63 41.12
C GLN A 588 33.96 -13.88 40.01
N VAL A 589 33.48 -14.00 38.78
CA VAL A 589 33.98 -13.21 37.64
C VAL A 589 32.87 -12.30 37.16
N VAL A 590 33.14 -11.00 37.19
CA VAL A 590 32.26 -9.99 36.60
C VAL A 590 32.68 -9.80 35.16
N GLU A 591 31.74 -9.89 34.22
CA GLU A 591 31.95 -9.55 32.81
C GLU A 591 30.78 -8.71 32.32
N MET A 592 31.08 -7.63 31.59
CA MET A 592 30.06 -6.78 30.97
C MET A 592 30.38 -6.57 29.49
N PRO A 593 29.36 -6.44 28.62
CA PRO A 593 29.59 -6.23 27.18
C PRO A 593 30.34 -4.93 26.88
N ARG A 594 30.22 -3.93 27.75
CA ARG A 594 30.82 -2.59 27.65
C ARG A 594 31.11 -2.05 29.05
N GLY A 595 31.89 -0.97 29.14
CA GLY A 595 32.12 -0.25 30.40
C GLY A 595 33.17 -0.84 31.33
N LEU A 596 33.75 -1.99 31.01
CA LEU A 596 34.91 -2.55 31.73
C LEU A 596 36.14 -2.58 30.83
N LYS A 597 37.27 -2.13 31.39
CA LYS A 597 38.62 -2.45 30.89
C LYS A 597 39.44 -2.97 32.05
N VAL A 598 39.98 -4.17 31.89
CA VAL A 598 40.69 -4.88 32.96
C VAL A 598 42.06 -5.28 32.48
N GLN A 599 43.08 -4.90 33.25
CA GLN A 599 44.45 -5.33 33.06
C GLN A 599 44.81 -6.32 34.17
N GLN A 600 45.29 -7.49 33.77
CA GLN A 600 45.79 -8.53 34.69
C GLN A 600 47.31 -8.39 34.77
N LEU A 601 47.81 -8.03 35.93
CA LEU A 601 49.23 -7.77 36.17
C LEU A 601 49.79 -8.83 37.13
N GLU A 602 51.02 -9.27 36.87
CA GLU A 602 51.78 -10.12 37.79
C GLU A 602 53.10 -9.44 38.14
N GLY A 603 53.53 -9.61 39.38
CA GLY A 603 54.81 -9.11 39.85
C GLY A 603 55.41 -10.05 40.87
N THR A 604 56.73 -10.06 40.97
CA THR A 604 57.47 -10.79 42.00
C THR A 604 58.26 -9.83 42.86
N CYS A 605 58.57 -10.26 44.07
CA CYS A 605 59.54 -9.61 44.93
C CYS A 605 60.53 -10.66 45.41
N SER A 606 61.79 -10.55 44.97
CA SER A 606 62.88 -11.45 45.34
C SER A 606 64.08 -10.69 45.90
N SER A 607 64.79 -11.32 46.83
CA SER A 607 65.67 -10.76 47.87
C SER A 607 66.66 -9.62 47.53
N SER A 608 66.90 -8.81 48.57
CA SER A 608 67.95 -7.78 48.80
C SER A 608 67.78 -6.36 48.27
N THR A 609 66.67 -6.01 47.62
CA THR A 609 66.38 -4.61 47.23
C THR A 609 64.99 -4.16 47.69
N GLY A 610 64.94 -3.57 48.88
CA GLY A 610 63.83 -2.71 49.31
C GLY A 610 62.63 -3.36 50.01
N THR A 611 61.71 -2.50 50.42
CA THR A 611 60.52 -2.78 51.25
C THR A 611 59.25 -2.96 50.39
N GLY A 612 59.41 -3.28 49.09
CA GLY A 612 58.29 -3.34 48.15
C GLY A 612 58.73 -3.55 46.70
N THR A 613 57.75 -3.61 45.80
CA THR A 613 57.93 -3.71 44.33
C THR A 613 56.93 -2.81 43.62
N SER A 614 57.23 -2.40 42.39
CA SER A 614 56.32 -1.63 41.54
C SER A 614 56.04 -2.40 40.26
N ILE A 615 54.78 -2.70 39.99
CA ILE A 615 54.34 -3.45 38.80
C ILE A 615 53.89 -2.43 37.74
N PRO A 616 54.46 -2.44 36.52
CA PRO A 616 54.03 -1.52 35.47
C PRO A 616 52.59 -1.81 35.02
N VAL A 617 51.81 -0.76 34.86
CA VAL A 617 50.50 -0.84 34.19
C VAL A 617 50.77 -1.01 32.67
N LEU A 618 50.11 -1.98 32.05
CA LEU A 618 50.40 -2.39 30.66
C LEU A 618 49.83 -1.42 29.62
N LEU A 619 48.67 -0.83 29.93
CA LEU A 619 47.97 0.14 29.09
C LEU A 619 47.68 1.40 29.91
N PRO A 620 47.82 2.61 29.35
CA PRO A 620 47.48 3.83 30.06
C PRO A 620 46.03 3.81 30.57
N ILE A 621 45.86 4.18 31.84
CA ILE A 621 44.54 4.31 32.47
C ILE A 621 43.92 5.61 31.96
N ALA A 622 42.75 5.51 31.34
CA ALA A 622 42.11 6.68 30.72
C ALA A 622 41.60 7.68 31.76
N ASP A 623 41.07 7.16 32.87
CA ASP A 623 40.54 7.95 33.98
C ASP A 623 40.85 7.25 35.31
N PRO A 624 41.91 7.66 36.02
CA PRO A 624 42.25 7.08 37.32
C PRO A 624 41.16 7.26 38.39
N ALA A 625 40.20 8.18 38.22
CA ALA A 625 39.07 8.30 39.13
C ALA A 625 37.99 7.22 38.90
N LYS A 626 38.15 6.38 37.87
CA LYS A 626 37.27 5.23 37.55
C LYS A 626 37.99 3.89 37.66
N ALA A 627 39.23 3.91 38.13
CA ALA A 627 40.08 2.74 38.25
C ALA A 627 40.24 2.33 39.71
N PHE A 628 40.08 1.04 40.01
CA PHE A 628 40.37 0.48 41.33
C PHE A 628 41.24 -0.78 41.22
N LEU A 629 41.84 -1.16 42.34
CA LEU A 629 42.79 -2.26 42.42
C LEU A 629 42.19 -3.46 43.14
N LEU A 630 42.31 -4.64 42.52
CA LEU A 630 42.12 -5.91 43.20
C LEU A 630 43.47 -6.63 43.34
N TYR A 631 43.71 -7.22 44.49
CA TYR A 631 45.00 -7.77 44.86
C TYR A 631 44.86 -9.15 45.49
N SER A 632 45.82 -10.02 45.18
CA SER A 632 46.08 -11.26 45.89
C SER A 632 47.55 -11.65 45.78
N SER A 633 48.00 -12.55 46.64
CA SER A 633 49.38 -13.02 46.60
C SER A 633 49.60 -14.38 47.24
N SER A 634 50.72 -14.99 46.85
CA SER A 634 51.21 -16.25 47.37
C SER A 634 52.69 -16.09 47.67
N LYS A 635 53.17 -16.69 48.76
CA LYS A 635 54.58 -16.63 49.12
C LYS A 635 55.01 -17.89 49.86
N ASP A 636 56.32 -18.06 50.02
CA ASP A 636 56.87 -18.96 51.02
C ASP A 636 56.90 -18.30 52.41
N GLY A 637 56.69 -19.08 53.47
CA GLY A 637 56.75 -18.60 54.85
C GLY A 637 56.19 -19.59 55.86
N THR A 638 56.58 -19.41 57.12
CA THR A 638 56.22 -20.27 58.27
C THR A 638 55.27 -19.61 59.27
N SER A 639 55.12 -18.28 59.22
CA SER A 639 54.29 -17.49 60.13
C SER A 639 53.81 -16.24 59.41
N ALA A 640 52.56 -15.84 59.63
CA ALA A 640 51.99 -14.62 59.04
C ALA A 640 52.40 -13.38 59.86
N SER A 641 53.62 -12.86 59.66
CA SER A 641 54.21 -11.74 60.41
C SER A 641 54.32 -10.46 59.57
N ALA A 642 55.20 -9.53 59.95
CA ALA A 642 55.27 -8.18 59.37
C ALA A 642 55.57 -8.17 57.85
N ASN A 643 56.31 -9.16 57.35
CA ASN A 643 56.68 -9.26 55.93
C ASN A 643 55.57 -9.88 55.05
N ASP A 644 54.40 -10.19 55.61
CA ASP A 644 53.24 -10.70 54.88
C ASP A 644 52.35 -9.55 54.39
N PHE A 645 51.96 -8.65 55.29
CA PHE A 645 50.93 -7.67 55.00
C PHE A 645 51.50 -6.47 54.24
N VAL A 646 50.88 -6.16 53.10
CA VAL A 646 51.31 -5.08 52.19
C VAL A 646 50.18 -4.09 51.95
N THR A 647 50.55 -2.84 51.69
CA THR A 647 49.67 -1.87 51.01
C THR A 647 49.84 -1.97 49.50
N VAL A 648 48.73 -1.80 48.79
CA VAL A 648 48.69 -1.74 47.32
C VAL A 648 48.06 -0.41 46.91
N LYS A 649 48.75 0.35 46.06
CA LYS A 649 48.30 1.67 45.58
C LYS A 649 48.91 2.01 44.23
N PHE A 650 48.26 2.89 43.48
CA PHE A 650 48.91 3.50 42.32
C PHE A 650 50.07 4.40 42.77
N ASN A 651 51.12 4.46 41.95
CA ASN A 651 52.14 5.48 42.08
C ASN A 651 51.57 6.87 41.67
N GLY A 652 52.33 7.94 41.90
CA GLY A 652 51.83 9.31 41.74
C GLY A 652 51.35 9.69 40.33
N ASP A 653 51.84 9.02 39.28
CA ASP A 653 51.44 9.23 37.88
C ASP A 653 50.56 8.10 37.32
N HIS A 654 50.15 7.14 38.16
CA HIS A 654 49.31 5.99 37.82
C HIS A 654 49.87 5.06 36.74
N THR A 655 51.16 5.13 36.43
CA THR A 655 51.83 4.23 35.47
C THR A 655 52.27 2.91 36.09
N LYS A 656 52.28 2.83 37.42
CA LYS A 656 52.66 1.63 38.19
C LYS A 656 51.72 1.40 39.35
N VAL A 657 51.65 0.15 39.78
CA VAL A 657 51.05 -0.24 41.06
C VAL A 657 52.18 -0.55 42.03
N ASP A 658 52.29 0.25 43.08
CA ASP A 658 53.24 0.08 44.18
C ASP A 658 52.66 -0.89 45.21
N ILE A 659 53.43 -1.92 45.53
CA ILE A 659 53.15 -2.91 46.55
C ILE A 659 54.25 -2.82 47.59
N ALA A 660 53.92 -2.40 48.81
CA ALA A 660 54.89 -2.12 49.86
C ALA A 660 54.53 -2.82 51.17
N MET A 661 55.51 -3.46 51.78
CA MET A 661 55.46 -3.99 53.15
C MET A 661 55.99 -2.94 54.13
N ASP A 662 55.98 -3.29 55.43
CA ASP A 662 56.55 -2.44 56.46
C ASP A 662 58.02 -2.07 56.15
N PRO A 663 58.46 -0.81 56.38
CA PRO A 663 59.81 -0.36 56.04
C PRO A 663 60.96 -1.10 56.73
N LEU A 664 60.69 -1.86 57.81
CA LEU A 664 61.69 -2.66 58.52
C LEU A 664 61.81 -4.08 57.94
N GLN A 665 61.02 -4.42 56.92
CA GLN A 665 60.94 -5.76 56.35
C GLN A 665 61.54 -5.81 54.94
N THR A 666 61.87 -7.02 54.50
CA THR A 666 62.35 -7.29 53.15
C THR A 666 61.56 -8.44 52.54
N CYS A 667 61.23 -8.32 51.25
CA CYS A 667 60.60 -9.39 50.51
C CYS A 667 61.62 -10.48 50.11
N ASN A 668 61.12 -11.69 49.82
CA ASN A 668 61.93 -12.86 49.53
C ASN A 668 61.39 -13.70 48.37
N THR A 669 60.10 -14.07 48.38
CA THR A 669 59.49 -15.01 47.40
C THR A 669 58.05 -14.67 47.04
N GLU A 670 57.60 -13.47 47.36
CA GLU A 670 56.23 -13.04 47.16
C GLU A 670 55.94 -12.93 45.66
N VAL A 671 54.83 -13.54 45.26
CA VAL A 671 54.27 -13.38 43.92
C VAL A 671 52.92 -12.71 44.07
N TYR A 672 52.71 -11.63 43.33
CA TYR A 672 51.56 -10.76 43.39
C TYR A 672 50.74 -10.88 42.10
N SER A 673 49.41 -10.88 42.24
CA SER A 673 48.48 -10.74 41.11
C SER A 673 47.62 -9.51 41.41
N VAL A 674 47.66 -8.56 40.49
CA VAL A 674 46.93 -7.30 40.58
C VAL A 674 46.01 -7.18 39.39
N GLN A 675 44.78 -6.70 39.63
CA GLN A 675 43.88 -6.29 38.56
C GLN A 675 43.69 -4.79 38.65
N VAL A 676 43.99 -4.11 37.55
CA VAL A 676 43.59 -2.70 37.34
C VAL A 676 42.25 -2.76 36.63
N VAL A 677 41.18 -2.37 37.34
CA VAL A 677 39.81 -2.39 36.82
C VAL A 677 39.36 -0.97 36.57
N GLU A 678 39.28 -0.56 35.31
CA GLU A 678 38.59 0.65 34.89
C GLU A 678 37.12 0.32 34.65
N PHE A 679 36.23 1.00 35.36
CA PHE A 679 34.78 0.78 35.29
C PHE A 679 34.07 2.10 34.97
N ASP A 680 33.50 2.21 33.78
CA ASP A 680 32.65 3.34 33.41
C ASP A 680 31.43 3.47 34.35
N GLY A 681 31.27 4.67 34.92
CA GLY A 681 30.16 5.01 35.80
C GLY A 681 30.45 4.90 37.29
N VAL A 682 31.57 4.27 37.69
CA VAL A 682 32.02 4.34 39.09
C VAL A 682 32.82 5.62 39.34
N SER A 683 32.91 6.02 40.61
CA SER A 683 33.84 7.04 41.09
C SER A 683 34.68 6.47 42.23
N VAL A 684 36.00 6.56 42.13
CA VAL A 684 36.96 5.99 43.07
C VAL A 684 37.67 7.11 43.81
N THR A 685 37.47 7.16 45.12
CA THR A 685 38.25 8.00 46.03
C THR A 685 39.24 7.13 46.78
N ARG A 686 40.48 7.58 46.94
CA ARG A 686 41.55 6.78 47.56
C ARG A 686 42.40 7.60 48.50
N GLY A 687 43.02 6.94 49.47
CA GLY A 687 43.93 7.58 50.42
C GLY A 687 44.70 6.58 51.26
N THR A 688 45.47 7.11 52.20
CA THR A 688 46.22 6.32 53.17
C THR A 688 45.98 6.83 54.59
N VAL A 689 46.17 5.95 55.57
CA VAL A 689 46.30 6.27 56.99
C VAL A 689 47.76 5.99 57.37
N PRO A 690 48.63 7.01 57.41
CA PRO A 690 50.05 6.82 57.68
C PRO A 690 50.38 6.76 59.18
N GLY A 691 51.48 6.09 59.52
CA GLY A 691 52.07 6.10 60.87
C GLY A 691 51.69 4.89 61.73
N ALA A 692 52.32 4.75 62.90
CA ALA A 692 52.07 3.64 63.82
C ALA A 692 50.62 3.67 64.36
N ILE A 693 49.73 2.87 63.76
CA ILE A 693 48.31 2.84 64.12
C ILE A 693 48.13 2.00 65.40
N VAL A 694 48.04 2.72 66.52
CA VAL A 694 47.98 2.17 67.87
C VAL A 694 46.56 1.86 68.34
N GLN A 695 45.59 2.71 67.98
CA GLN A 695 44.21 2.64 68.48
C GLN A 695 43.28 1.89 67.51
N SER A 696 42.21 1.31 68.06
CA SER A 696 41.12 0.65 67.34
C SER A 696 39.81 1.07 68.03
N PRO A 697 38.83 1.69 67.35
CA PRO A 697 38.83 2.04 65.93
C PRO A 697 39.82 3.16 65.57
N PHE A 698 40.15 3.25 64.29
CA PHE A 698 40.86 4.40 63.69
C PHE A 698 40.14 4.82 62.41
N PHE A 699 40.40 6.04 61.94
CA PHE A 699 39.60 6.68 60.90
C PHE A 699 40.45 7.20 59.75
N ALA A 700 39.90 7.19 58.54
CA ALA A 700 40.43 7.94 57.42
C ALA A 700 39.50 9.12 57.08
N ASN A 701 40.12 10.24 56.72
CA ASN A 701 39.41 11.42 56.23
C ASN A 701 38.99 11.16 54.77
N ASP A 702 37.71 11.26 54.52
CA ASP A 702 37.09 11.29 53.20
C ASP A 702 35.89 12.25 53.29
N THR A 703 35.38 12.73 52.16
CA THR A 703 34.19 13.61 52.11
C THR A 703 33.15 12.99 51.20
N PHE A 704 32.01 12.62 51.78
CA PHE A 704 30.91 11.99 51.08
C PHE A 704 29.58 12.22 51.79
N THR A 705 28.49 12.15 51.04
CA THR A 705 27.13 12.20 51.58
C THR A 705 26.66 10.80 52.01
N GLU A 706 25.58 10.73 52.78
CA GLU A 706 24.95 9.45 53.13
C GLU A 706 24.50 8.65 51.88
N ALA A 707 24.05 9.35 50.83
CA ALA A 707 23.68 8.73 49.56
C ALA A 707 24.91 8.11 48.86
N ASP A 708 26.04 8.82 48.85
CA ASP A 708 27.30 8.30 48.31
C ASP A 708 27.75 7.06 49.10
N ALA A 709 27.66 7.10 50.43
CA ALA A 709 28.01 5.99 51.31
C ALA A 709 27.18 4.73 51.02
N ASN A 710 25.86 4.88 50.86
CA ASN A 710 24.94 3.78 50.54
C ASN A 710 25.12 3.23 49.12
N GLN A 711 25.86 3.93 48.25
CA GLN A 711 26.23 3.51 46.90
C GLN A 711 27.70 3.10 46.80
N SER A 712 28.42 3.05 47.91
CA SER A 712 29.85 2.77 47.93
C SER A 712 30.19 1.44 48.56
N ILE A 713 31.26 0.84 48.07
CA ILE A 713 32.01 -0.18 48.79
C ILE A 713 33.34 0.42 49.26
N LEU A 714 33.93 -0.21 50.26
CA LEU A 714 35.26 0.13 50.76
C LEU A 714 36.18 -1.07 50.54
N MET A 715 37.37 -0.84 50.01
CA MET A 715 38.44 -1.81 49.89
C MET A 715 39.68 -1.26 50.55
N SER A 716 40.39 -2.08 51.33
CA SER A 716 41.67 -1.69 51.94
C SER A 716 42.75 -2.75 51.76
N THR A 717 43.99 -2.33 51.99
CA THR A 717 45.19 -3.14 52.18
C THR A 717 46.04 -2.47 53.26
N PHE A 718 46.91 -3.18 53.97
CA PHE A 718 47.60 -2.60 55.13
C PHE A 718 48.96 -3.26 55.35
N GLN A 719 49.89 -2.49 55.93
CA GLN A 719 51.19 -2.95 56.39
C GLN A 719 51.13 -3.24 57.89
N SER A 720 51.78 -4.32 58.31
CA SER A 720 51.92 -4.68 59.71
C SER A 720 53.38 -4.61 60.15
N ASN A 721 53.70 -3.94 61.25
CA ASN A 721 55.01 -4.02 61.92
C ASN A 721 55.04 -5.04 63.06
N ALA A 722 54.04 -5.93 63.13
CA ALA A 722 54.05 -7.05 64.07
C ALA A 722 55.35 -7.87 63.95
N GLY A 723 56.27 -7.71 64.89
CA GLY A 723 57.43 -8.61 65.01
C GLY A 723 57.01 -10.08 65.14
N ASP A 724 57.99 -10.98 65.05
CA ASP A 724 57.82 -12.45 65.06
C ASP A 724 57.25 -13.04 66.39
N ASP A 725 56.69 -12.22 67.27
CA ASP A 725 55.93 -12.65 68.44
C ASP A 725 54.66 -13.38 67.98
N LYS A 726 54.87 -14.69 67.89
CA LYS A 726 54.06 -15.73 67.27
C LYS A 726 52.61 -15.66 67.74
N LEU A 727 51.69 -15.85 66.80
CA LEU A 727 50.30 -16.27 67.00
C LEU A 727 49.21 -15.19 67.28
N ASN A 728 49.52 -13.89 67.24
CA ASN A 728 48.52 -12.84 67.50
C ASN A 728 47.84 -12.27 66.24
N LEU A 729 47.11 -13.09 65.48
CA LEU A 729 46.43 -12.69 64.25
C LEU A 729 45.48 -11.49 64.42
N CYS A 730 44.81 -11.40 65.57
CA CYS A 730 43.89 -10.33 65.91
C CYS A 730 44.48 -8.91 65.81
N ASN A 731 45.79 -8.77 65.98
CA ASN A 731 46.47 -7.48 65.89
C ASN A 731 46.66 -6.98 64.46
N ARG A 732 46.57 -7.89 63.48
CA ARG A 732 46.93 -7.66 62.08
C ARG A 732 45.69 -7.54 61.21
N MET A 733 44.69 -8.42 61.40
CA MET A 733 43.49 -8.44 60.57
C MET A 733 42.60 -7.20 60.80
N VAL A 734 42.37 -6.43 59.73
CA VAL A 734 41.58 -5.20 59.74
C VAL A 734 40.23 -5.42 59.06
N ARG A 735 39.19 -4.74 59.55
CA ARG A 735 37.89 -4.59 58.89
C ARG A 735 37.63 -3.11 58.63
N GLY A 736 37.10 -2.79 57.45
CA GLY A 736 36.68 -1.44 57.10
C GLY A 736 35.16 -1.31 57.08
N GLU A 737 34.66 -0.12 57.38
CA GLU A 737 33.23 0.22 57.34
C GLU A 737 33.07 1.69 56.94
N ILE A 738 32.05 1.98 56.13
CA ILE A 738 31.66 3.35 55.78
C ILE A 738 30.66 3.82 56.83
N ASP A 739 31.10 4.70 57.74
CA ASP A 739 30.22 5.32 58.74
C ASP A 739 29.52 6.51 58.10
N ALA A 740 28.39 6.23 57.46
CA ALA A 740 27.60 7.22 56.73
C ALA A 740 27.11 8.36 57.64
N SER A 741 26.83 8.05 58.92
CA SER A 741 26.30 9.02 59.89
C SER A 741 27.33 10.06 60.32
N ALA A 742 28.62 9.68 60.34
CA ALA A 742 29.71 10.54 60.72
C ALA A 742 30.57 10.99 59.52
N SER A 743 30.14 10.70 58.29
CA SER A 743 30.87 11.00 57.04
C SER A 743 32.36 10.63 57.11
N ARG A 744 32.67 9.43 57.60
CA ARG A 744 34.05 8.95 57.77
C ARG A 744 34.20 7.47 57.44
N LEU A 745 35.42 7.09 57.08
CA LEU A 745 35.78 5.68 56.94
C LEU A 745 36.32 5.18 58.28
N SER A 746 35.70 4.14 58.83
CA SER A 746 36.05 3.53 60.11
C SER A 746 36.76 2.20 59.87
N PHE A 747 37.88 2.01 60.55
CA PHE A 747 38.64 0.77 60.51
C PHE A 747 38.78 0.19 61.91
N THR A 748 38.48 -1.09 62.06
CA THR A 748 38.58 -1.84 63.31
C THR A 748 39.53 -3.01 63.15
N ARG A 749 40.17 -3.38 64.25
CA ARG A 749 40.98 -4.59 64.38
C ARG A 749 40.74 -5.24 65.74
N GLY A 750 40.90 -6.55 65.77
CA GLY A 750 40.98 -7.33 66.99
C GLY A 750 39.66 -7.79 67.60
N PHE A 751 38.51 -7.44 67.03
CA PHE A 751 37.18 -7.82 67.55
C PHE A 751 37.10 -7.70 69.10
N ASN A 752 37.51 -6.54 69.62
CA ASN A 752 37.54 -6.18 71.05
C ASN A 752 38.57 -6.90 71.95
N ASN A 753 39.55 -7.63 71.42
CA ASN A 753 40.50 -8.43 72.24
C ASN A 753 41.99 -8.09 72.03
N CYS A 754 42.34 -6.92 71.48
CA CYS A 754 43.73 -6.62 71.12
C CYS A 754 44.15 -5.21 71.54
N ASN A 755 45.24 -5.12 72.31
CA ASN A 755 45.69 -3.91 72.99
C ASN A 755 47.03 -3.39 72.40
N ALA A 756 46.98 -2.31 71.61
CA ALA A 756 48.12 -1.48 71.13
C ALA A 756 49.08 -2.11 70.06
N PRO A 757 49.93 -1.31 69.36
CA PRO A 757 50.05 -1.27 67.88
C PRO A 757 50.70 -2.47 67.22
N LYS A 758 50.22 -2.79 65.99
CA LYS A 758 51.01 -3.57 65.02
C LYS A 758 50.85 -3.16 63.53
N LEU A 759 50.26 -2.00 63.19
CA LEU A 759 50.11 -1.53 61.79
C LEU A 759 50.91 -0.25 61.52
N SER A 760 51.50 -0.14 60.32
CA SER A 760 52.37 0.99 59.93
C SER A 760 51.78 1.90 58.86
N GLU A 761 50.92 1.35 58.02
CA GLU A 761 50.19 2.09 56.99
C GLU A 761 48.93 1.30 56.61
N LEU A 762 47.84 2.00 56.30
CA LEU A 762 46.70 1.43 55.61
C LEU A 762 46.44 2.22 54.32
N SER A 763 46.19 1.53 53.21
CA SER A 763 45.77 2.10 51.93
C SER A 763 44.31 1.70 51.68
N TRP A 764 43.49 2.63 51.21
CA TRP A 764 42.06 2.40 51.01
C TRP A 764 41.56 3.02 49.70
N GLU A 765 40.53 2.39 49.13
CA GLU A 765 39.74 2.87 48.01
C GLU A 765 38.24 2.76 48.36
N ARG A 766 37.52 3.88 48.32
CA ARG A 766 36.06 3.92 48.31
C ARG A 766 35.59 3.96 46.86
N ILE A 767 34.84 2.94 46.46
CA ILE A 767 34.33 2.77 45.09
C ILE A 767 32.84 3.02 45.12
N GLN A 768 32.42 4.17 44.60
CA GLN A 768 31.04 4.58 44.47
C GLN A 768 30.47 4.13 43.14
N PHE A 769 29.38 3.37 43.17
CA PHE A 769 28.68 2.88 41.98
C PHE A 769 27.64 3.90 41.48
N PRO A 770 27.25 3.82 40.19
CA PRO A 770 26.21 4.68 39.65
C PRO A 770 24.85 4.39 40.31
N ALA A 771 23.96 5.39 40.36
CA ALA A 771 22.71 5.33 41.12
C ALA A 771 21.74 4.20 40.73
N ASN A 772 21.90 3.61 39.54
CA ASN A 772 21.11 2.45 39.10
C ASN A 772 21.63 1.12 39.66
N THR A 773 22.86 1.06 40.18
CA THR A 773 23.41 -0.10 40.89
C THR A 773 22.84 -0.14 42.31
N SER A 774 22.52 -1.34 42.80
CA SER A 774 22.12 -1.52 44.20
C SER A 774 23.31 -2.02 45.00
N VAL A 775 23.74 -1.25 46.00
CA VAL A 775 24.78 -1.65 46.96
C VAL A 775 24.14 -1.88 48.33
N GLN A 776 24.44 -3.03 48.93
CA GLN A 776 23.95 -3.37 50.28
C GLN A 776 25.12 -3.82 51.15
N ALA A 777 25.41 -3.06 52.21
CA ALA A 777 26.43 -3.41 53.20
C ALA A 777 25.81 -4.18 54.38
N ARG A 778 26.46 -5.22 54.86
CA ARG A 778 26.07 -5.98 56.05
C ARG A 778 27.29 -6.29 56.91
N THR A 779 27.19 -6.02 58.21
CA THR A 779 28.15 -6.48 59.19
C THR A 779 27.72 -7.84 59.71
N LEU A 780 28.55 -8.87 59.53
CA LEU A 780 28.29 -10.23 60.00
C LEU A 780 29.31 -10.60 61.05
N GLU A 781 28.84 -11.25 62.12
CA GLU A 781 29.65 -11.72 63.23
C GLU A 781 29.47 -13.22 63.42
N VAL A 782 30.57 -13.93 63.62
CA VAL A 782 30.56 -15.33 64.06
C VAL A 782 31.25 -15.42 65.41
N GLY A 783 30.64 -16.15 66.34
CA GLY A 783 31.24 -16.45 67.63
C GLY A 783 32.18 -17.65 67.58
N ASN A 784 32.89 -17.88 68.68
CA ASN A 784 33.68 -19.10 68.87
C ASN A 784 32.83 -20.38 68.68
N GLY A 785 33.35 -21.39 67.99
CA GLY A 785 32.64 -22.62 67.66
C GLY A 785 31.63 -22.52 66.51
N VAL A 786 31.41 -21.33 65.94
CA VAL A 786 30.46 -21.10 64.84
C VAL A 786 31.21 -20.92 63.51
N SER A 787 30.77 -21.63 62.46
CA SER A 787 31.41 -21.65 61.14
C SER A 787 30.74 -20.76 60.08
N SER A 788 29.56 -20.20 60.34
CA SER A 788 28.93 -19.25 59.43
C SER A 788 27.98 -18.26 60.11
N ALA A 789 27.73 -17.14 59.43
CA ALA A 789 26.71 -16.16 59.79
C ALA A 789 25.96 -15.72 58.54
N LYS A 790 24.66 -15.42 58.71
CA LYS A 790 23.75 -15.01 57.64
C LYS A 790 23.20 -13.61 57.89
N ALA A 791 22.90 -12.89 56.82
CA ALA A 791 22.23 -11.59 56.89
C ALA A 791 21.15 -11.48 55.81
N THR A 792 20.01 -10.89 56.19
CA THR A 792 18.95 -10.54 55.26
C THR A 792 19.34 -9.32 54.44
N ILE A 793 19.12 -9.40 53.13
CA ILE A 793 19.26 -8.29 52.17
C ILE A 793 17.94 -8.06 51.44
N SER A 794 17.74 -6.84 50.93
CA SER A 794 16.68 -6.57 49.96
C SER A 794 16.88 -7.47 48.75
N ALA A 795 15.80 -7.90 48.12
CA ALA A 795 15.84 -8.86 47.01
C ALA A 795 16.80 -8.40 45.89
N VAL A 796 17.70 -9.29 45.49
CA VAL A 796 18.65 -9.08 44.40
C VAL A 796 18.57 -10.16 43.32
N ASP A 797 18.99 -9.80 42.11
CA ASP A 797 19.24 -10.73 41.03
C ASP A 797 20.63 -11.36 41.20
N MET A 798 20.64 -12.65 41.51
CA MET A 798 21.87 -13.41 41.78
C MET A 798 22.79 -13.51 40.55
N SER A 799 22.25 -13.40 39.33
CA SER A 799 23.03 -13.49 38.08
C SER A 799 23.90 -12.27 37.82
N ARG A 800 23.68 -11.18 38.56
CA ARG A 800 24.39 -9.91 38.42
C ARG A 800 24.78 -9.26 39.74
N THR A 801 24.79 -10.03 40.83
CA THR A 801 25.20 -9.57 42.16
C THR A 801 26.58 -10.10 42.55
N LEU A 802 27.53 -9.18 42.72
CA LEU A 802 28.87 -9.43 43.23
C LEU A 802 28.89 -9.43 44.76
N LEU A 803 29.66 -10.33 45.39
CA LEU A 803 29.93 -10.30 46.83
C LEU A 803 31.41 -10.08 47.08
N LEU A 804 31.72 -9.24 48.06
CA LEU A 804 33.08 -8.99 48.53
C LEU A 804 33.08 -8.40 49.95
N ALA A 805 34.17 -8.62 50.68
CA ALA A 805 34.40 -8.01 51.99
C ALA A 805 35.18 -6.70 51.86
N SER A 806 35.18 -5.90 52.92
CA SER A 806 35.80 -4.56 52.93
C SER A 806 37.34 -4.51 52.78
N ASN A 807 38.00 -5.67 52.76
CA ASN A 807 39.44 -5.76 52.86
C ASN A 807 39.99 -6.91 52.02
N GLN A 808 41.17 -6.71 51.45
CA GLN A 808 41.87 -7.69 50.63
C GLN A 808 43.30 -7.88 51.11
N ILE A 809 43.69 -9.15 51.23
CA ILE A 809 45.06 -9.58 51.50
C ILE A 809 45.37 -10.75 50.55
N HIS A 810 46.38 -11.55 50.87
CA HIS A 810 46.84 -12.71 50.10
C HIS A 810 45.72 -13.53 49.44
N SER A 811 44.72 -13.96 50.21
CA SER A 811 43.70 -14.92 49.80
C SER A 811 42.39 -14.29 49.27
N GLY A 812 42.49 -13.08 48.70
CA GLY A 812 41.41 -12.41 47.98
C GLY A 812 40.55 -11.46 48.83
N GLN A 813 39.32 -11.19 48.42
CA GLN A 813 38.42 -10.17 48.98
C GLN A 813 37.38 -10.78 49.95
N GLY A 814 37.86 -11.47 50.98
CA GLY A 814 37.03 -12.19 51.96
C GLY A 814 37.37 -11.88 53.42
N ASN A 815 38.12 -10.82 53.68
CA ASN A 815 38.79 -10.64 54.97
C ASN A 815 38.02 -9.70 55.90
N GLY A 816 38.00 -10.07 57.17
CA GLY A 816 37.44 -9.31 58.28
C GLY A 816 38.46 -9.17 59.41
N GLU A 817 37.96 -8.95 60.63
CA GLU A 817 38.75 -8.94 61.86
C GLU A 817 38.44 -10.16 62.73
N THR A 818 39.31 -10.47 63.69
CA THR A 818 39.11 -11.59 64.64
C THR A 818 39.64 -11.25 66.02
N SER A 819 39.14 -11.94 67.06
CA SER A 819 39.67 -11.93 68.41
C SER A 819 40.80 -12.94 68.66
N ASN A 820 41.21 -13.72 67.63
CA ASN A 820 42.20 -14.79 67.77
C ASN A 820 43.63 -14.28 68.06
N ALA A 821 44.12 -14.60 69.25
CA ALA A 821 45.46 -14.28 69.73
C ALA A 821 46.37 -15.52 69.86
N SER A 822 45.93 -16.69 69.35
CA SER A 822 46.51 -18.00 69.61
C SER A 822 47.03 -18.76 68.38
N THR A 823 46.68 -18.35 67.15
CA THR A 823 47.23 -18.93 65.91
C THR A 823 47.38 -17.89 64.80
N ASP A 824 48.17 -18.20 63.76
CA ASP A 824 48.28 -17.39 62.53
C ASP A 824 47.32 -17.88 61.41
N THR A 825 46.30 -18.67 61.74
CA THR A 825 45.36 -19.25 60.77
C THR A 825 44.42 -18.19 60.18
N LEU A 826 44.74 -17.66 58.99
CA LEU A 826 43.95 -16.61 58.33
C LEU A 826 42.46 -16.95 58.17
N ALA A 827 42.13 -18.22 57.91
CA ALA A 827 40.76 -18.67 57.69
C ALA A 827 39.82 -18.51 58.90
N ILE A 828 40.31 -18.05 60.04
CA ILE A 828 39.48 -17.60 61.16
C ILE A 828 38.80 -16.26 60.83
N ALA A 829 39.52 -15.36 60.15
CA ALA A 829 39.11 -14.01 59.78
C ALA A 829 38.87 -13.83 58.26
N THR A 830 39.25 -14.82 57.43
CA THR A 830 38.90 -14.89 56.01
C THR A 830 37.70 -15.82 55.84
N GLY A 831 36.62 -15.30 55.24
CA GLY A 831 35.39 -16.04 54.98
C GLY A 831 35.05 -16.10 53.49
N ARG A 832 34.44 -17.20 53.07
CA ARG A 832 33.83 -17.36 51.74
C ARG A 832 32.41 -16.80 51.76
N LEU A 833 32.05 -16.03 50.73
CA LEU A 833 30.79 -15.28 50.68
C LEU A 833 29.80 -15.95 49.73
N VAL A 834 28.56 -16.20 50.17
CA VAL A 834 27.54 -16.94 49.40
C VAL A 834 26.23 -16.14 49.37
N LEU A 835 25.52 -16.14 48.24
CA LEU A 835 24.09 -15.81 48.19
C LEU A 835 23.32 -17.13 48.28
N ASN A 836 22.56 -17.32 49.35
CA ASN A 836 21.72 -18.53 49.53
C ASN A 836 20.39 -18.39 48.80
N SER A 837 19.90 -17.16 48.66
CA SER A 837 18.68 -16.80 47.95
C SER A 837 18.78 -15.34 47.48
N PRO A 838 17.81 -14.83 46.71
CA PRO A 838 17.71 -13.41 46.38
C PRO A 838 17.72 -12.46 47.60
N THR A 839 17.40 -12.94 48.82
CA THR A 839 17.23 -12.09 50.02
C THR A 839 18.16 -12.46 51.17
N GLU A 840 19.10 -13.39 50.97
CA GLU A 840 19.99 -13.87 52.03
C GLU A 840 21.43 -14.03 51.53
N LEU A 841 22.36 -13.35 52.22
CA LEU A 841 23.80 -13.57 52.07
C LEU A 841 24.36 -14.27 53.31
N GLU A 842 25.47 -14.99 53.13
CA GLU A 842 26.15 -15.76 54.16
C GLU A 842 27.67 -15.60 54.05
N VAL A 843 28.35 -15.52 55.20
CA VAL A 843 29.80 -15.71 55.32
C VAL A 843 30.09 -17.07 55.95
N ARG A 844 30.99 -17.85 55.35
CA ARG A 844 31.43 -19.18 55.83
C ARG A 844 32.93 -19.17 56.09
N ARG A 845 33.36 -19.69 57.25
CA ARG A 845 34.77 -19.92 57.58
C ARG A 845 35.03 -21.40 57.84
N ASP A 846 36.20 -21.89 57.45
CA ASP A 846 36.56 -23.30 57.66
C ASP A 846 37.16 -23.58 59.05
N VAL A 847 37.48 -22.53 59.81
CA VAL A 847 38.07 -22.64 61.15
C VAL A 847 37.19 -21.91 62.15
N ALA A 848 36.46 -22.69 62.95
CA ALA A 848 35.47 -22.19 63.90
C ALA A 848 36.07 -21.88 65.30
N VAL A 849 37.22 -21.21 65.34
CA VAL A 849 37.91 -20.82 66.57
C VAL A 849 37.80 -19.31 66.76
N ASP A 850 37.55 -18.88 67.99
CA ASP A 850 37.39 -17.48 68.37
C ASP A 850 36.31 -16.75 67.56
N SER A 851 36.12 -15.46 67.84
CA SER A 851 35.12 -14.64 67.16
C SER A 851 35.73 -13.90 65.98
N ALA A 852 34.92 -13.62 64.96
CA ALA A 852 35.32 -12.84 63.80
C ALA A 852 34.15 -12.01 63.24
N ARG A 853 34.49 -10.91 62.54
CA ARG A 853 33.53 -9.95 61.99
C ARG A 853 33.94 -9.48 60.61
N TRP A 854 32.98 -9.39 59.70
CA TRP A 854 33.15 -8.89 58.33
C TRP A 854 32.19 -7.74 58.04
N THR A 855 32.63 -6.79 57.23
CA THR A 855 31.73 -5.95 56.43
C THR A 855 31.66 -6.57 55.05
N VAL A 856 30.47 -7.05 54.66
CA VAL A 856 30.22 -7.69 53.37
C VAL A 856 29.33 -6.79 52.54
N TYR A 857 29.68 -6.61 51.27
CA TYR A 857 28.90 -5.88 50.29
C TYR A 857 28.26 -6.85 49.30
N ALA A 858 26.95 -6.67 49.05
CA ALA A 858 26.26 -7.23 47.90
C ALA A 858 25.99 -6.11 46.88
N VAL A 859 26.63 -6.21 45.72
CA VAL A 859 26.58 -5.19 44.66
C VAL A 859 25.86 -5.77 43.44
N GLN A 860 24.59 -5.40 43.24
CA GLN A 860 23.82 -5.78 42.06
C GLN A 860 24.07 -4.80 40.92
N LEU A 861 24.82 -5.26 39.92
CA LEU A 861 25.21 -4.50 38.74
C LEU A 861 24.04 -4.35 37.74
N GLU A 862 24.06 -3.25 36.99
CA GLU A 862 23.14 -2.96 35.88
C GLU A 862 23.91 -2.98 34.55
N PRO A 863 23.95 -4.13 33.85
CA PRO A 863 24.72 -4.33 32.62
C PRO A 863 24.09 -3.70 31.36
#